data_AF-A0AAT9FR92-F1
#
_entry.id   AF-A0AAT9FR92-F1
#
_cell.length_a   1.000
_cell.length_b   1.000
_cell.length_c   1.000
_cell.angle_alpha   90.00
_cell.angle_beta   90.00
_cell.angle_gamma   90.00
#
_symmetry.space_group_name_H-M   'P 1'
#
loop_
_entity.id
_entity.type
_entity.pdbx_description
1 polymer ?
#
loop_
_entity_poly.entity_id
_entity_poly.type
_entity_poly.pdbx_seq_one_letter_code
_entity_poly.pdbx_strand_id
1 'polypeptide(L)'
;MKCHTHILFLLLLASLNLAQATHYKLFILTGQSNSLGTTNGGENDPSSGSDPSDQHVQFFWHNVVNASTTIGTSGGVFTTLQDQQGGVYAGSATHWGPEMEFARTLYRAGVRDFGVIKASRGGGGNSLWAKPTGHMYDHVVATVNAATAQLETNGHTFEVVGMLYLQGESDDATEAAAAGTRLKALTDNLRIDLQDSSSNSIAANMHTVIAGTTAQGNANDDTTRSNHAAIASSTSYIDYFDNLDQQSNLAPDNLHLNKAAKIVVGNRFAQTFLNSGIVDRHYGNLVFIGDSITQGGNGRPSYRYQIFKNLANAGVPIDSTTGYKFVGSISGAYQNNAGSNADVNGQTFENNHDGHWGWRAMWQNGRVPLPTSRRSGNRGEGTILNWTGVANPQVYVTDAGQVAFPDPTASGTGVASPYTPYTPDTASIMIGINETSVSSAAQIRDDIGTMIDQLRSSNPNIRIHLNQLLYSDNVAFPAVDSVNTLLPQLVADKNAESSTSPVWLVTANDGFVPSTHTYDNTHPNTAGEIQVGNIISGSLGIIEAAAVDSGTGSSPADIEEKASAELGCYHFEGSDIYNSGSFASNWTTTGTLTATPTGDSDLQLVHPGTSGTTLDGTNTGWSGINHGPWTFETRIKFNDISNGIIFWLGTGTHRILIEAYADRTQNFGASSFNVSHNNHDNEYHTYKVTHDPAGGVYHLWRDGVLLTPAAGAPYEQAASDQRLLIGDYTSGAFGNNFDVTIDYVQYCVGFKGNQIYDGTNYINGWSSVQTGGFLVSALIDTDDLRIVNASSGGTWVEGTGTGWSDNNDGNWTYEIRAKFDNVTNGFEIWLGTGTNIIRVQVYPDRTQDFGGNGFNVAHNNVDGLFHDFRIAHDAGAQMYHVFRDGERLTPIAGVDYDQAASEGRFILGDTTGGSFGDAFDVTIDCINIDYSGVWIPVGTDTDGDGLPDTWENTYFNSPTAGNASNDDDHDGKTNVEEYHADTDPNSATSRLQIESISETSQDNFDITVPNTSTQRNYTLYASDDLGITDPWTAVAGQGPVAGNGSSLIFTPSHTARQFYRVEVSLP
;
A
#
# COMPACT_ATOMS: atom_id res chain seq x y z
N MET A 1 -15.36 -67.21 -43.26
CA MET A 1 -16.62 -67.75 -43.81
C MET A 1 -17.64 -66.61 -43.80
N LYS A 2 -18.16 -66.20 -44.97
CA LYS A 2 -19.41 -65.47 -45.33
C LYS A 2 -20.24 -64.81 -44.19
N CYS A 3 -20.87 -63.62 -44.26
CA CYS A 3 -21.34 -62.69 -45.31
C CYS A 3 -22.11 -61.56 -44.55
N HIS A 4 -22.08 -60.26 -44.87
CA HIS A 4 -23.08 -59.57 -45.71
C HIS A 4 -22.80 -58.05 -45.81
N THR A 5 -23.09 -57.53 -46.98
CA THR A 5 -23.16 -56.15 -47.50
C THR A 5 -24.07 -55.20 -46.70
N HIS A 6 -23.80 -53.87 -46.67
CA HIS A 6 -24.79 -52.79 -46.87
C HIS A 6 -24.16 -51.37 -47.05
N ILE A 7 -24.41 -50.82 -48.25
CA ILE A 7 -24.87 -49.45 -48.60
C ILE A 7 -24.13 -48.24 -47.98
N LEU A 8 -23.40 -47.55 -48.86
CA LEU A 8 -22.83 -46.21 -48.70
C LEU A 8 -23.93 -45.15 -48.91
N PHE A 9 -24.28 -44.38 -47.87
CA PHE A 9 -25.07 -43.15 -47.98
C PHE A 9 -24.12 -41.97 -47.73
N LEU A 10 -23.90 -41.14 -48.77
CA LEU A 10 -23.25 -39.83 -48.61
C LEU A 10 -24.20 -38.92 -47.83
N LEU A 11 -23.81 -38.52 -46.61
CA LEU A 11 -24.36 -37.36 -45.91
C LEU A 11 -23.27 -36.30 -45.88
N LEU A 12 -23.46 -35.27 -46.70
CA LEU A 12 -22.71 -34.03 -46.69
C LEU A 12 -23.11 -33.28 -45.40
N LEU A 13 -22.42 -33.55 -44.29
CA LEU A 13 -22.51 -32.72 -43.08
C LEU A 13 -21.70 -31.44 -43.34
N ALA A 14 -22.34 -30.47 -43.98
CA ALA A 14 -21.95 -29.08 -43.77
C ALA A 14 -22.20 -28.79 -42.29
N SER A 15 -21.14 -28.67 -41.50
CA SER A 15 -21.18 -28.13 -40.15
C SER A 15 -21.65 -26.69 -40.25
N LEU A 16 -22.96 -26.48 -40.18
CA LEU A 16 -23.55 -25.22 -39.75
C LEU A 16 -23.01 -24.96 -38.35
N ASN A 17 -21.96 -24.14 -38.25
CA ASN A 17 -21.66 -23.44 -37.01
C ASN A 17 -22.90 -22.59 -36.71
N LEU A 18 -23.78 -23.11 -35.87
CA LEU A 18 -24.76 -22.28 -35.19
C LEU A 18 -23.94 -21.33 -34.30
N ALA A 19 -23.65 -20.14 -34.81
CA ALA A 19 -23.06 -19.08 -34.00
C ALA A 19 -24.00 -18.85 -32.82
N GLN A 20 -23.50 -19.10 -31.61
CA GLN A 20 -24.26 -18.89 -30.40
C GLN A 20 -24.44 -17.38 -30.20
N ALA A 21 -25.66 -16.96 -29.85
CA ALA A 21 -25.95 -15.57 -29.53
C ALA A 21 -25.21 -15.16 -28.24
N THR A 22 -24.13 -14.39 -28.38
CA THR A 22 -23.42 -13.74 -27.26
C THR A 22 -24.19 -12.50 -26.75
N HIS A 23 -24.08 -12.21 -25.46
CA HIS A 23 -24.56 -10.97 -24.86
C HIS A 23 -23.37 -10.03 -24.62
N TYR A 24 -23.40 -8.81 -25.17
CA TYR A 24 -22.30 -7.85 -25.07
C TYR A 24 -22.57 -6.70 -24.10
N LYS A 25 -21.63 -6.43 -23.19
CA LYS A 25 -21.58 -5.17 -22.44
C LYS A 25 -20.87 -4.09 -23.27
N LEU A 26 -21.55 -2.99 -23.55
CA LEU A 26 -21.05 -1.93 -24.43
C LEU A 26 -20.70 -0.68 -23.64
N PHE A 27 -19.57 -0.08 -24.00
CA PHE A 27 -19.08 1.18 -23.46
C PHE A 27 -19.05 2.25 -24.54
N ILE A 28 -19.56 3.43 -24.25
CA ILE A 28 -19.48 4.59 -25.15
C ILE A 28 -18.24 5.41 -24.76
N LEU A 29 -17.40 5.78 -25.72
CA LEU A 29 -16.38 6.83 -25.53
C LEU A 29 -16.75 8.05 -26.37
N THR A 30 -16.90 9.20 -25.72
CA THR A 30 -17.12 10.48 -26.41
C THR A 30 -16.44 11.63 -25.68
N GLY A 31 -16.36 12.78 -26.35
CA GLY A 31 -15.68 13.97 -25.87
C GLY A 31 -14.80 14.60 -26.95
N GLN A 32 -13.89 15.48 -26.53
CA GLN A 32 -13.10 16.33 -27.42
C GLN A 32 -11.76 15.67 -27.84
N SER A 33 -10.72 16.47 -28.11
CA SER A 33 -9.46 16.02 -28.71
C SER A 33 -8.70 14.96 -27.89
N ASN A 34 -8.75 15.00 -26.55
CA ASN A 34 -8.16 13.97 -25.69
C ASN A 34 -8.97 12.66 -25.71
N SER A 35 -10.30 12.73 -25.81
CA SER A 35 -11.16 11.56 -26.09
C SER A 35 -10.87 10.99 -27.47
N LEU A 36 -10.71 11.85 -28.49
CA LEU A 36 -10.34 11.46 -29.84
C LEU A 36 -8.98 10.74 -29.84
N GLY A 37 -8.04 11.14 -28.97
CA GLY A 37 -6.69 10.58 -28.92
C GLY A 37 -5.71 11.37 -29.78
N THR A 38 -5.85 12.70 -29.80
CA THR A 38 -4.98 13.60 -30.56
C THR A 38 -3.64 13.77 -29.85
N THR A 39 -2.53 13.76 -30.59
CA THR A 39 -1.20 14.12 -30.07
C THR A 39 -0.52 15.11 -31.01
N ASN A 40 -0.49 16.37 -30.60
CA ASN A 40 0.10 17.44 -31.39
C ASN A 40 1.63 17.46 -31.20
N GLY A 41 2.37 17.63 -32.30
CA GLY A 41 3.84 17.53 -32.28
C GLY A 41 4.39 16.12 -32.52
N GLY A 42 3.53 15.10 -32.61
CA GLY A 42 3.90 13.72 -32.93
C GLY A 42 4.02 12.82 -31.70
N GLU A 43 3.92 11.52 -31.95
CA GLU A 43 4.12 10.45 -30.96
C GLU A 43 5.12 9.45 -31.55
N ASN A 44 6.29 9.33 -30.93
CA ASN A 44 7.41 8.55 -31.50
C ASN A 44 7.16 7.03 -31.48
N ASP A 45 6.20 6.57 -30.68
CA ASP A 45 5.85 5.16 -30.50
C ASP A 45 4.33 5.00 -30.22
N PRO A 46 3.48 5.04 -31.26
CA PRO A 46 2.08 4.67 -31.12
C PRO A 46 2.00 3.13 -30.97
N SER A 47 2.08 2.63 -29.74
CA SER A 47 2.03 1.19 -29.42
C SER A 47 0.59 0.63 -29.38
N SER A 48 -0.29 1.17 -30.21
CA SER A 48 -1.61 0.60 -30.45
C SER A 48 -1.46 -0.68 -31.29
N GLY A 49 -2.08 -1.78 -30.86
CA GLY A 49 -1.95 -3.07 -31.55
C GLY A 49 -0.77 -3.95 -31.11
N SER A 50 -0.05 -3.61 -30.04
CA SER A 50 1.03 -4.45 -29.49
C SER A 50 0.62 -5.33 -28.32
N ASP A 51 -0.54 -5.09 -27.70
CA ASP A 51 -1.03 -5.89 -26.58
C ASP A 51 -1.89 -7.05 -27.11
N PRO A 52 -1.68 -8.29 -26.64
CA PRO A 52 -2.43 -9.44 -27.13
C PRO A 52 -3.93 -9.39 -26.82
N SER A 53 -4.40 -8.53 -25.90
CA SER A 53 -5.83 -8.29 -25.68
C SER A 53 -6.51 -7.53 -26.82
N ASP A 54 -5.77 -6.76 -27.62
CA ASP A 54 -6.32 -5.89 -28.66
C ASP A 54 -7.17 -6.68 -29.68
N GLN A 55 -6.75 -7.91 -30.02
CA GLN A 55 -7.44 -8.79 -30.96
C GLN A 55 -8.77 -9.37 -30.43
N HIS A 56 -9.09 -9.18 -29.16
CA HIS A 56 -10.26 -9.77 -28.50
C HIS A 56 -11.36 -8.77 -28.17
N VAL A 57 -11.06 -7.48 -28.21
CA VAL A 57 -11.99 -6.43 -27.83
C VAL A 57 -12.75 -5.95 -29.06
N GLN A 58 -14.08 -5.97 -28.99
CA GLN A 58 -14.92 -5.40 -30.06
C GLN A 58 -14.80 -3.87 -30.06
N PHE A 59 -14.47 -3.29 -31.20
CA PHE A 59 -14.32 -1.84 -31.32
C PHE A 59 -15.07 -1.29 -32.53
N PHE A 60 -15.87 -0.25 -32.31
CA PHE A 60 -16.62 0.46 -33.34
C PHE A 60 -16.36 1.96 -33.19
N TRP A 61 -16.18 2.69 -34.29
CA TRP A 61 -16.06 4.14 -34.20
C TRP A 61 -16.63 4.89 -35.39
N HIS A 62 -17.04 6.14 -35.12
CA HIS A 62 -17.27 7.17 -36.11
C HIS A 62 -16.89 8.52 -35.49
N ASN A 63 -15.71 9.03 -35.84
CA ASN A 63 -15.16 10.27 -35.31
C ASN A 63 -15.30 11.41 -36.32
N VAL A 64 -15.48 12.65 -35.85
CA VAL A 64 -15.79 13.81 -36.69
C VAL A 64 -14.96 15.05 -36.33
N VAL A 65 -14.71 15.92 -37.32
CA VAL A 65 -14.15 17.26 -37.08
C VAL A 65 -15.27 18.21 -36.62
N ASN A 66 -16.44 18.04 -37.23
CA ASN A 66 -17.63 18.86 -37.07
C ASN A 66 -18.83 18.09 -37.65
N ALA A 67 -20.03 18.66 -37.53
CA ALA A 67 -21.30 18.08 -37.98
C ALA A 67 -21.36 17.56 -39.43
N SER A 68 -20.43 17.94 -40.30
CA SER A 68 -20.42 17.58 -41.72
C SER A 68 -19.18 16.80 -42.18
N THR A 69 -18.14 16.71 -41.36
CA THR A 69 -16.83 16.20 -41.77
C THR A 69 -16.41 15.05 -40.87
N THR A 70 -16.33 13.86 -41.45
CA THR A 70 -15.81 12.65 -40.78
C THR A 70 -14.27 12.66 -40.78
N ILE A 71 -13.66 12.29 -39.66
CA ILE A 71 -12.22 12.04 -39.53
C ILE A 71 -11.91 10.57 -39.79
N GLY A 72 -12.75 9.67 -39.26
CA GLY A 72 -12.55 8.23 -39.37
C GLY A 72 -13.80 7.45 -39.00
N THR A 73 -13.93 6.26 -39.57
CA THR A 73 -15.00 5.30 -39.25
C THR A 73 -14.49 3.88 -39.38
N SER A 74 -15.09 2.97 -38.60
CA SER A 74 -14.90 1.52 -38.75
C SER A 74 -15.58 0.95 -40.00
N GLY A 75 -16.32 1.77 -40.77
CA GLY A 75 -17.04 1.34 -41.96
C GLY A 75 -18.38 0.69 -41.65
N GLY A 76 -18.94 0.95 -40.46
CA GLY A 76 -20.22 0.38 -40.03
C GLY A 76 -20.11 -1.07 -39.55
N VAL A 77 -18.90 -1.52 -39.19
CA VAL A 77 -18.66 -2.85 -38.63
C VAL A 77 -17.82 -2.77 -37.36
N PHE A 78 -18.06 -3.65 -36.39
CA PHE A 78 -17.14 -3.93 -35.29
C PHE A 78 -15.86 -4.57 -35.84
N THR A 79 -14.73 -4.06 -35.38
CA THR A 79 -13.39 -4.62 -35.61
C THR A 79 -12.77 -5.03 -34.28
N THR A 80 -11.47 -5.30 -34.28
CA THR A 80 -10.65 -5.37 -33.07
C THR A 80 -10.19 -3.96 -32.66
N LEU A 81 -9.71 -3.82 -31.43
CA LEU A 81 -9.14 -2.58 -30.90
C LEU A 81 -7.91 -2.18 -31.71
N GLN A 82 -7.89 -0.94 -32.22
CA GLN A 82 -6.84 -0.45 -33.12
C GLN A 82 -6.85 1.08 -33.24
N ASP A 83 -5.77 1.60 -33.82
CA ASP A 83 -5.68 2.99 -34.26
C ASP A 83 -6.83 3.40 -35.19
N GLN A 84 -7.37 4.58 -34.95
CA GLN A 84 -8.37 5.19 -35.81
C GLN A 84 -7.72 6.13 -36.82
N GLN A 85 -8.43 6.40 -37.93
CA GLN A 85 -7.93 7.28 -38.97
C GLN A 85 -7.68 8.70 -38.43
N GLY A 86 -6.60 9.33 -38.88
CA GLY A 86 -6.20 10.69 -38.50
C GLY A 86 -5.73 11.55 -39.68
N GLY A 87 -4.72 12.40 -39.46
CA GLY A 87 -4.12 13.26 -40.48
C GLY A 87 -4.80 14.61 -40.68
N VAL A 88 -5.79 14.95 -39.85
CA VAL A 88 -6.44 16.28 -39.85
C VAL A 88 -5.67 17.27 -38.97
N TYR A 89 -5.16 16.82 -37.82
CA TYR A 89 -4.39 17.63 -36.87
C TYR A 89 -2.89 17.41 -37.06
N ALA A 90 -2.10 18.48 -36.97
CA ALA A 90 -0.65 18.41 -37.13
C ALA A 90 -0.04 17.46 -36.08
N GLY A 91 0.85 16.55 -36.51
CA GLY A 91 1.45 15.56 -35.61
C GLY A 91 0.62 14.30 -35.32
N SER A 92 -0.68 14.28 -35.63
CA SER A 92 -1.57 13.13 -35.36
C SER A 92 -1.95 12.40 -36.64
N ALA A 93 -1.04 11.55 -37.15
CA ALA A 93 -1.29 10.77 -38.37
C ALA A 93 -2.41 9.73 -38.21
N THR A 94 -2.47 9.11 -37.03
CA THR A 94 -3.56 8.28 -36.53
C THR A 94 -4.08 8.86 -35.22
N HIS A 95 -5.20 8.33 -34.72
CA HIS A 95 -5.77 8.68 -33.42
C HIS A 95 -5.92 7.43 -32.56
N TRP A 96 -5.47 7.55 -31.31
CA TRP A 96 -5.68 6.56 -30.26
C TRP A 96 -5.62 7.25 -28.91
N GLY A 97 -6.44 6.80 -27.98
CA GLY A 97 -6.58 7.43 -26.67
C GLY A 97 -6.81 6.42 -25.54
N PRO A 98 -7.44 6.88 -24.45
CA PRO A 98 -7.72 6.07 -23.27
C PRO A 98 -8.51 4.78 -23.55
N GLU A 99 -9.24 4.67 -24.66
CA GLU A 99 -9.95 3.43 -25.03
C GLU A 99 -9.03 2.21 -25.07
N MET A 100 -7.75 2.43 -25.42
CA MET A 100 -6.79 1.34 -25.58
C MET A 100 -6.53 0.67 -24.22
N GLU A 101 -6.04 1.44 -23.26
CA GLU A 101 -5.70 0.88 -21.95
C GLU A 101 -6.93 0.56 -21.10
N PHE A 102 -8.03 1.28 -21.30
CA PHE A 102 -9.33 0.93 -20.72
C PHE A 102 -9.72 -0.51 -21.06
N ALA A 103 -9.75 -0.82 -22.36
CA ALA A 103 -10.14 -2.13 -22.82
C ALA A 103 -9.12 -3.23 -22.44
N ARG A 104 -7.82 -2.93 -22.53
CA ARG A 104 -6.76 -3.85 -22.10
C ARG A 104 -6.88 -4.22 -20.64
N THR A 105 -7.11 -3.23 -19.78
CA THR A 105 -7.26 -3.41 -18.33
C THR A 105 -8.48 -4.29 -18.00
N LEU A 106 -9.64 -4.00 -18.58
CA LEU A 106 -10.84 -4.84 -18.40
C LEU A 106 -10.60 -6.29 -18.85
N TYR A 107 -9.93 -6.47 -20.00
CA TYR A 107 -9.63 -7.80 -20.51
C TYR A 107 -8.65 -8.57 -19.61
N ARG A 108 -7.58 -7.93 -19.13
CA ARG A 108 -6.63 -8.53 -18.17
C ARG A 108 -7.32 -8.88 -16.85
N ALA A 109 -8.23 -8.03 -16.38
CA ALA A 109 -9.07 -8.25 -15.19
C ALA A 109 -10.12 -9.36 -15.36
N GLY A 110 -10.32 -9.88 -16.58
CA GLY A 110 -11.21 -11.02 -16.83
C GLY A 110 -12.57 -10.71 -17.40
N VAL A 111 -12.84 -9.44 -17.66
CA VAL A 111 -14.06 -9.05 -18.36
C VAL A 111 -14.03 -9.60 -19.78
N ARG A 112 -15.12 -10.25 -20.18
CA ARG A 112 -15.31 -10.83 -21.51
C ARG A 112 -16.61 -10.31 -22.11
N ASP A 113 -16.78 -10.58 -23.40
CA ASP A 113 -17.99 -10.23 -24.15
C ASP A 113 -18.36 -8.75 -23.98
N PHE A 114 -17.38 -7.87 -24.22
CA PHE A 114 -17.59 -6.42 -24.16
C PHE A 114 -17.08 -5.72 -25.41
N GLY A 115 -17.53 -4.49 -25.63
CA GLY A 115 -17.08 -3.66 -26.74
C GLY A 115 -17.10 -2.17 -26.44
N VAL A 116 -16.30 -1.42 -27.19
CA VAL A 116 -16.21 0.05 -27.10
C VAL A 116 -16.75 0.67 -28.38
N ILE A 117 -17.65 1.65 -28.24
CA ILE A 117 -18.23 2.45 -29.31
C ILE A 117 -17.74 3.89 -29.15
N LYS A 118 -16.87 4.34 -30.05
CA LYS A 118 -16.27 5.67 -29.98
C LYS A 118 -16.92 6.66 -30.95
N ALA A 119 -17.34 7.81 -30.43
CA ALA A 119 -17.89 8.90 -31.21
C ALA A 119 -17.35 10.25 -30.70
N SER A 120 -16.09 10.55 -31.03
CA SER A 120 -15.37 11.71 -30.51
C SER A 120 -15.17 12.80 -31.58
N ARG A 121 -14.85 14.01 -31.11
CA ARG A 121 -14.59 15.19 -31.95
C ARG A 121 -13.28 15.85 -31.57
N GLY A 122 -12.55 16.45 -32.52
CA GLY A 122 -11.41 17.30 -32.15
C GLY A 122 -11.85 18.73 -31.80
N GLY A 123 -11.73 19.06 -30.50
CA GLY A 123 -11.96 20.39 -29.91
C GLY A 123 -13.44 20.79 -29.71
N GLY A 124 -13.64 21.96 -29.11
CA GLY A 124 -14.94 22.61 -28.85
C GLY A 124 -15.61 22.20 -27.53
N GLY A 125 -16.38 23.12 -26.97
CA GLY A 125 -16.95 22.96 -25.64
C GLY A 125 -18.18 22.08 -25.54
N ASN A 126 -18.61 21.86 -24.30
CA ASN A 126 -19.58 20.85 -23.89
C ASN A 126 -21.01 21.10 -24.43
N SER A 127 -21.29 22.31 -24.93
CA SER A 127 -22.57 22.65 -25.55
C SER A 127 -22.88 21.82 -26.79
N LEU A 128 -21.87 21.25 -27.43
CA LEU A 128 -22.02 20.42 -28.62
C LEU A 128 -22.62 19.04 -28.32
N TRP A 129 -22.59 18.59 -27.07
CA TRP A 129 -23.21 17.35 -26.59
C TRP A 129 -24.59 17.58 -25.97
N ALA A 130 -25.11 18.81 -25.96
CA ALA A 130 -26.40 19.12 -25.36
C ALA A 130 -27.58 18.86 -26.32
N LYS A 131 -28.58 18.09 -25.89
CA LYS A 131 -29.85 17.93 -26.61
C LYS A 131 -30.73 19.19 -26.45
N PRO A 132 -31.41 19.70 -27.50
CA PRO A 132 -31.50 19.19 -28.87
C PRO A 132 -30.60 19.92 -29.88
N THR A 133 -29.73 20.82 -29.44
CA THR A 133 -29.02 21.75 -30.33
C THR A 133 -27.59 21.32 -30.67
N GLY A 134 -27.01 20.43 -29.88
CA GLY A 134 -25.65 19.94 -29.99
C GLY A 134 -25.54 18.81 -30.99
N HIS A 135 -24.82 19.04 -32.10
CA HIS A 135 -24.64 18.03 -33.15
C HIS A 135 -23.90 16.76 -32.67
N MET A 136 -23.06 16.85 -31.63
CA MET A 136 -22.37 15.67 -31.10
C MET A 136 -23.33 14.75 -30.34
N TYR A 137 -24.39 15.27 -29.75
CA TYR A 137 -25.45 14.44 -29.16
C TYR A 137 -26.06 13.50 -30.21
N ASP A 138 -26.56 14.08 -31.31
CA ASP A 138 -27.17 13.33 -32.41
C ASP A 138 -26.17 12.35 -33.05
N HIS A 139 -24.90 12.75 -33.14
CA HIS A 139 -23.83 11.92 -33.68
C HIS A 139 -23.52 10.71 -32.80
N VAL A 140 -23.47 10.87 -31.48
CA VAL A 140 -23.30 9.76 -30.52
C VAL A 140 -24.46 8.79 -30.65
N VAL A 141 -25.71 9.28 -30.65
CA VAL A 141 -26.90 8.43 -30.81
C VAL A 141 -26.87 7.66 -32.14
N ALA A 142 -26.57 8.34 -33.25
CA ALA A 142 -26.49 7.70 -34.56
C ALA A 142 -25.38 6.63 -34.63
N THR A 143 -24.23 6.89 -34.02
CA THR A 143 -23.09 5.97 -34.01
C THR A 143 -23.40 4.72 -33.19
N VAL A 144 -24.00 4.88 -32.01
CA VAL A 144 -24.40 3.75 -31.15
C VAL A 144 -25.47 2.92 -31.84
N ASN A 145 -26.50 3.55 -32.43
CA ASN A 145 -27.56 2.84 -33.17
C ASN A 145 -27.02 2.04 -34.37
N ALA A 146 -26.01 2.57 -35.08
CA ALA A 146 -25.37 1.84 -36.17
C ALA A 146 -24.61 0.61 -35.68
N ALA A 147 -23.88 0.74 -34.56
CA ALA A 147 -23.15 -0.37 -33.95
C ALA A 147 -24.10 -1.47 -33.43
N THR A 148 -25.13 -1.10 -32.69
CA THR A 148 -26.08 -2.04 -32.10
C THR A 148 -26.93 -2.75 -33.15
N ALA A 149 -27.34 -2.07 -34.22
CA ALA A 149 -28.04 -2.69 -35.36
C ALA A 149 -27.19 -3.79 -36.03
N GLN A 150 -25.87 -3.65 -36.06
CA GLN A 150 -24.97 -4.70 -36.56
C GLN A 150 -24.97 -5.92 -35.63
N LEU A 151 -24.92 -5.72 -34.31
CA LEU A 151 -24.99 -6.80 -33.32
C LEU A 151 -26.33 -7.55 -33.41
N GLU A 152 -27.45 -6.82 -33.52
CA GLU A 152 -28.78 -7.42 -33.72
C GLU A 152 -28.84 -8.25 -35.01
N THR A 153 -28.30 -7.71 -36.12
CA THR A 153 -28.26 -8.40 -37.42
C THR A 153 -27.47 -9.71 -37.33
N ASN A 154 -26.44 -9.75 -36.49
CA ASN A 154 -25.63 -10.93 -36.22
C ASN A 154 -26.25 -11.87 -35.17
N GLY A 155 -27.41 -11.52 -34.60
CA GLY A 155 -28.12 -12.32 -33.62
C GLY A 155 -27.60 -12.21 -32.18
N HIS A 156 -26.79 -11.19 -31.89
CA HIS A 156 -26.31 -10.91 -30.54
C HIS A 156 -27.30 -10.07 -29.74
N THR A 157 -27.18 -10.14 -28.42
CA THR A 157 -27.87 -9.23 -27.49
C THR A 157 -26.84 -8.32 -26.83
N PHE A 158 -27.27 -7.21 -26.24
CA PHE A 158 -26.34 -6.25 -25.65
C PHE A 158 -27.04 -5.29 -24.70
N GLU A 159 -26.24 -4.66 -23.86
CA GLU A 159 -26.60 -3.50 -23.04
C GLU A 159 -25.44 -2.49 -23.06
N VAL A 160 -25.77 -1.20 -23.02
CA VAL A 160 -24.81 -0.11 -22.82
C VAL A 160 -24.69 0.11 -21.31
N VAL A 161 -23.57 -0.33 -20.75
CA VAL A 161 -23.32 -0.30 -19.30
C VAL A 161 -22.54 0.94 -18.87
N GLY A 162 -21.78 1.54 -19.77
CA GLY A 162 -20.85 2.61 -19.42
C GLY A 162 -20.70 3.71 -20.47
N MET A 163 -20.46 4.94 -20.03
CA MET A 163 -19.98 6.05 -20.86
C MET A 163 -18.68 6.63 -20.27
N LEU A 164 -17.61 6.59 -21.05
CA LEU A 164 -16.37 7.32 -20.82
C LEU A 164 -16.50 8.70 -21.46
N TYR A 165 -16.36 9.75 -20.66
CA TYR A 165 -16.44 11.13 -21.13
C TYR A 165 -15.11 11.86 -20.88
N LEU A 166 -14.49 12.39 -21.95
CA LEU A 166 -13.25 13.19 -21.91
C LEU A 166 -13.48 14.52 -22.59
N GLN A 167 -13.91 15.51 -21.82
CA GLN A 167 -14.26 16.82 -22.36
C GLN A 167 -14.15 17.90 -21.28
N GLY A 168 -13.74 19.09 -21.69
CA GLY A 168 -13.76 20.27 -20.84
C GLY A 168 -12.73 21.32 -21.24
N GLU A 169 -11.63 20.92 -21.88
CA GLU A 169 -10.49 21.83 -22.12
C GLU A 169 -10.80 22.95 -23.13
N SER A 170 -11.94 22.87 -23.82
CA SER A 170 -12.43 23.89 -24.75
C SER A 170 -13.62 24.68 -24.21
N ASP A 171 -14.02 24.48 -22.95
CA ASP A 171 -15.20 25.14 -22.38
C ASP A 171 -14.94 26.64 -22.18
N ASP A 172 -15.82 27.47 -22.73
CA ASP A 172 -15.90 28.87 -22.35
C ASP A 172 -16.48 29.03 -20.92
N ALA A 173 -16.50 30.25 -20.38
CA ALA A 173 -16.97 30.49 -19.01
C ALA A 173 -18.44 30.07 -18.78
N THR A 174 -19.29 30.12 -19.81
CA THR A 174 -20.69 29.67 -19.73
C THR A 174 -20.76 28.15 -19.78
N GLU A 175 -19.93 27.52 -20.60
CA GLU A 175 -19.84 26.06 -20.70
C GLU A 175 -19.27 25.45 -19.43
N ALA A 176 -18.19 26.00 -18.88
CA ALA A 176 -17.55 25.55 -17.66
C ALA A 176 -18.50 25.62 -16.45
N ALA A 177 -19.22 26.74 -16.30
CA ALA A 177 -20.22 26.90 -15.24
C ALA A 177 -21.41 25.93 -15.36
N ALA A 178 -21.67 25.37 -16.54
CA ALA A 178 -22.74 24.43 -16.79
C ALA A 178 -22.28 22.98 -16.91
N ALA A 179 -20.97 22.70 -16.83
CA ALA A 179 -20.37 21.42 -17.21
C ALA A 179 -21.00 20.22 -16.51
N GLY A 180 -21.11 20.26 -15.17
CA GLY A 180 -21.76 19.21 -14.39
C GLY A 180 -23.22 18.97 -14.81
N THR A 181 -24.03 20.04 -14.87
CA THR A 181 -25.45 19.90 -15.27
C THR A 181 -25.63 19.37 -16.69
N ARG A 182 -24.72 19.72 -17.61
CA ARG A 182 -24.74 19.24 -19.00
C ARG A 182 -24.30 17.79 -19.11
N LEU A 183 -23.30 17.36 -18.35
CA LEU A 183 -22.89 15.97 -18.26
C LEU A 183 -24.03 15.07 -17.74
N LYS A 184 -24.71 15.52 -16.68
CA LYS A 184 -25.89 14.80 -16.17
C LYS A 184 -27.00 14.74 -17.21
N ALA A 185 -27.32 15.86 -17.86
CA ALA A 185 -28.34 15.90 -18.90
C ALA A 185 -27.97 15.00 -20.09
N LEU A 186 -26.71 14.97 -20.52
CA LEU A 186 -26.21 14.06 -21.56
C LEU A 186 -26.45 12.61 -21.13
N THR A 187 -26.02 12.23 -19.92
CA THR A 187 -26.20 10.89 -19.37
C THR A 187 -27.67 10.49 -19.33
N ASP A 188 -28.53 11.31 -18.73
CA ASP A 188 -29.97 11.04 -18.60
C ASP A 188 -30.65 10.89 -19.98
N ASN A 189 -30.31 11.76 -20.93
CA ASN A 189 -30.88 11.71 -22.26
C ASN A 189 -30.45 10.44 -23.01
N LEU A 190 -29.18 10.01 -22.91
CA LEU A 190 -28.71 8.78 -23.54
C LEU A 190 -29.36 7.52 -22.92
N ARG A 191 -29.55 7.48 -21.60
CA ARG A 191 -30.28 6.36 -20.92
C ARG A 191 -31.70 6.17 -21.45
N ILE A 192 -32.32 7.25 -21.95
CA ILE A 192 -33.69 7.27 -22.48
C ILE A 192 -33.72 7.00 -24.00
N ASP A 193 -32.86 7.69 -24.75
CA ASP A 193 -32.94 7.74 -26.21
C ASP A 193 -32.28 6.54 -26.91
N LEU A 194 -31.32 5.86 -26.26
CA LEU A 194 -30.68 4.68 -26.82
C LEU A 194 -31.58 3.45 -26.62
N GLN A 195 -32.10 2.93 -27.74
CA GLN A 195 -33.06 1.83 -27.76
C GLN A 195 -32.68 0.77 -28.80
N ASP A 196 -33.07 -0.49 -28.55
CA ASP A 196 -32.97 -1.58 -29.52
C ASP A 196 -34.05 -1.45 -30.63
N SER A 197 -34.00 -2.32 -31.64
CA SER A 197 -34.99 -2.37 -32.72
C SER A 197 -36.42 -2.65 -32.25
N SER A 198 -36.60 -3.12 -31.02
CA SER A 198 -37.88 -3.37 -30.35
C SER A 198 -38.30 -2.23 -29.42
N SER A 199 -37.59 -1.10 -29.44
CA SER A 199 -37.82 0.09 -28.59
C SER A 199 -37.61 -0.14 -27.09
N ASN A 200 -36.86 -1.18 -26.69
CA ASN A 200 -36.41 -1.32 -25.30
C ASN A 200 -35.19 -0.44 -25.07
N SER A 201 -35.09 0.23 -23.92
CA SER A 201 -33.86 0.96 -23.58
C SER A 201 -32.70 -0.01 -23.40
N ILE A 202 -31.61 0.25 -24.11
CA ILE A 202 -30.37 -0.52 -24.02
C ILE A 202 -29.38 0.13 -23.07
N ALA A 203 -29.63 1.37 -22.65
CA ALA A 203 -28.75 2.15 -21.78
C ALA A 203 -29.41 2.51 -20.45
N ALA A 204 -30.51 1.85 -20.06
CA ALA A 204 -31.31 2.22 -18.89
C ALA A 204 -30.48 2.29 -17.60
N ASN A 205 -29.44 1.45 -17.48
CA ASN A 205 -28.53 1.38 -16.33
C ASN A 205 -27.12 1.92 -16.63
N MET A 206 -26.95 2.66 -17.73
CA MET A 206 -25.65 3.19 -18.12
C MET A 206 -25.06 4.08 -17.00
N HIS A 207 -23.83 3.77 -16.63
CA HIS A 207 -23.02 4.51 -15.66
C HIS A 207 -22.02 5.39 -16.41
N THR A 208 -21.88 6.64 -16.01
CA THR A 208 -20.95 7.56 -16.66
C THR A 208 -19.70 7.73 -15.80
N VAL A 209 -18.54 7.77 -16.42
CA VAL A 209 -17.29 8.18 -15.77
C VAL A 209 -16.75 9.37 -16.54
N ILE A 210 -16.41 10.45 -15.82
CA ILE A 210 -15.79 11.65 -16.37
C ILE A 210 -14.38 11.81 -15.83
N ALA A 211 -13.43 11.98 -16.74
CA ALA A 211 -12.05 12.29 -16.38
C ALA A 211 -11.87 13.81 -16.24
N GLY A 212 -11.25 14.26 -15.16
CA GLY A 212 -10.85 15.66 -15.00
C GLY A 212 -9.91 16.12 -16.12
N THR A 213 -10.05 17.38 -16.52
CA THR A 213 -9.16 17.99 -17.52
C THR A 213 -7.75 18.10 -16.93
N THR A 214 -6.74 17.62 -17.68
CA THR A 214 -5.33 17.55 -17.21
C THR A 214 -4.62 18.90 -17.25
N ALA A 215 -5.00 19.81 -18.16
CA ALA A 215 -4.36 21.13 -18.27
C ALA A 215 -4.73 22.06 -17.09
N GLN A 216 -3.74 22.82 -16.59
CA GLN A 216 -3.88 23.80 -15.50
C GLN A 216 -3.52 25.22 -15.97
N GLY A 217 -4.02 26.23 -15.25
CA GLY A 217 -3.68 27.64 -15.47
C GLY A 217 -4.79 28.47 -16.11
N ASN A 218 -5.97 27.88 -16.33
CA ASN A 218 -7.16 28.54 -16.86
C ASN A 218 -8.35 28.31 -15.92
N ALA A 219 -8.96 29.40 -15.45
CA ALA A 219 -10.08 29.36 -14.51
C ALA A 219 -11.29 28.57 -15.02
N ASN A 220 -11.48 28.44 -16.34
CA ASN A 220 -12.55 27.62 -16.90
C ASN A 220 -12.27 26.13 -16.71
N ASP A 221 -11.02 25.68 -16.78
CA ASP A 221 -10.66 24.28 -16.57
C ASP A 221 -10.87 23.88 -15.10
N ASP A 222 -10.48 24.75 -14.17
CA ASP A 222 -10.76 24.58 -12.73
C ASP A 222 -12.27 24.50 -12.47
N THR A 223 -13.02 25.46 -13.02
CA THR A 223 -14.49 25.50 -12.89
C THR A 223 -15.14 24.25 -13.49
N THR A 224 -14.63 23.75 -14.62
CA THR A 224 -15.13 22.55 -15.28
C THR A 224 -14.89 21.31 -14.42
N ARG A 225 -13.66 21.11 -13.90
CA ARG A 225 -13.34 20.03 -12.96
C ARG A 225 -14.21 20.08 -11.72
N SER A 226 -14.32 21.24 -11.06
CA SER A 226 -15.15 21.37 -9.85
C SER A 226 -16.62 21.02 -10.12
N ASN A 227 -17.18 21.45 -11.25
CA ASN A 227 -18.57 21.12 -11.59
C ASN A 227 -18.76 19.65 -11.99
N HIS A 228 -17.77 19.01 -12.62
CA HIS A 228 -17.78 17.57 -12.89
C HIS A 228 -17.69 16.75 -11.60
N ALA A 229 -16.78 17.10 -10.69
CA ALA A 229 -16.69 16.46 -9.38
C ALA A 229 -17.99 16.63 -8.58
N ALA A 230 -18.54 17.85 -8.51
CA ALA A 230 -19.77 18.12 -7.78
C ALA A 230 -20.99 17.36 -8.34
N ILE A 231 -21.09 17.19 -9.66
CA ILE A 231 -22.19 16.39 -10.23
C ILE A 231 -22.01 14.89 -9.97
N ALA A 232 -20.77 14.39 -9.97
CA ALA A 232 -20.47 13.02 -9.62
C ALA A 232 -20.88 12.73 -8.16
N SER A 233 -20.41 13.54 -7.20
CA SER A 233 -20.76 13.39 -5.78
C SER A 233 -22.26 13.50 -5.47
N SER A 234 -23.04 14.12 -6.35
CA SER A 234 -24.50 14.28 -6.17
C SER A 234 -25.34 13.26 -6.95
N THR A 235 -24.72 12.30 -7.64
CA THR A 235 -25.42 11.24 -8.38
C THR A 235 -24.82 9.88 -8.11
N SER A 236 -25.62 8.82 -8.23
CA SER A 236 -25.14 7.44 -7.98
C SER A 236 -24.67 6.71 -9.23
N TYR A 237 -24.68 7.39 -10.38
CA TYR A 237 -24.41 6.80 -11.70
C TYR A 237 -23.46 7.65 -12.55
N ILE A 238 -22.80 8.64 -11.93
CA ILE A 238 -21.73 9.43 -12.54
C ILE A 238 -20.57 9.43 -11.55
N ASP A 239 -19.43 8.91 -11.96
CA ASP A 239 -18.19 8.99 -11.19
C ASP A 239 -17.21 9.96 -11.85
N TYR A 240 -16.33 10.54 -11.03
CA TYR A 240 -15.26 11.44 -11.45
C TYR A 240 -13.92 10.93 -10.95
N PHE A 241 -12.88 11.06 -11.77
CA PHE A 241 -11.50 10.94 -11.30
C PHE A 241 -10.65 12.10 -11.83
N ASP A 242 -9.70 12.54 -11.01
CA ASP A 242 -8.79 13.63 -11.35
C ASP A 242 -7.60 13.12 -12.20
N ASN A 243 -6.99 14.02 -12.98
CA ASN A 243 -5.81 13.74 -13.80
C ASN A 243 -4.77 14.86 -13.78
N LEU A 244 -4.79 15.76 -12.79
CA LEU A 244 -3.82 16.84 -12.67
C LEU A 244 -2.40 16.31 -12.40
N ASP A 245 -2.27 15.12 -11.82
CA ASP A 245 -1.00 14.41 -11.66
C ASP A 245 -0.37 14.01 -13.00
N GLN A 246 -1.14 14.02 -14.10
CA GLN A 246 -0.65 13.69 -15.45
C GLN A 246 -0.15 14.92 -16.23
N GLN A 247 0.01 16.08 -15.60
CA GLN A 247 0.50 17.30 -16.26
C GLN A 247 1.90 17.16 -16.87
N SER A 248 2.80 16.46 -16.18
CA SER A 248 4.15 16.15 -16.68
C SER A 248 4.12 15.24 -17.91
N ASN A 249 2.99 14.55 -18.13
CA ASN A 249 2.74 13.61 -19.21
C ASN A 249 1.86 14.20 -20.33
N LEU A 250 1.87 15.53 -20.49
CA LEU A 250 1.26 16.19 -21.65
C LEU A 250 2.21 16.13 -22.87
N ALA A 251 1.62 16.15 -24.06
CA ALA A 251 2.32 16.34 -25.31
C ALA A 251 2.99 17.73 -25.34
N PRO A 252 3.94 17.99 -26.27
CA PRO A 252 4.70 19.24 -26.32
C PRO A 252 3.86 20.54 -26.45
N ASP A 253 2.55 20.43 -26.70
CA ASP A 253 1.64 21.57 -26.70
C ASP A 253 0.98 21.88 -25.35
N ASN A 254 1.36 21.14 -24.29
CA ASN A 254 0.87 21.29 -22.92
C ASN A 254 -0.66 21.23 -22.80
N LEU A 255 -1.32 20.50 -23.70
CA LEU A 255 -2.77 20.38 -23.72
C LEU A 255 -3.22 18.93 -23.93
N HIS A 256 -2.58 18.22 -24.85
CA HIS A 256 -3.00 16.87 -25.21
C HIS A 256 -2.26 15.81 -24.40
N LEU A 257 -2.92 14.70 -24.08
CA LEU A 257 -2.29 13.57 -23.39
C LEU A 257 -1.20 12.93 -24.27
N ASN A 258 -0.02 12.68 -23.71
CA ASN A 258 0.99 11.82 -24.34
C ASN A 258 0.69 10.33 -24.06
N LYS A 259 1.51 9.42 -24.59
CA LYS A 259 1.39 7.96 -24.38
C LYS A 259 1.20 7.55 -22.92
N ALA A 260 2.04 8.06 -22.01
CA ALA A 260 1.99 7.69 -20.60
C ALA A 260 0.66 8.13 -19.98
N ALA A 261 0.24 9.38 -20.22
CA ALA A 261 -1.04 9.88 -19.72
C ALA A 261 -2.25 9.13 -20.32
N LYS A 262 -2.23 8.79 -21.62
CA LYS A 262 -3.31 7.99 -22.25
C LYS A 262 -3.46 6.62 -21.59
N ILE A 263 -2.36 5.97 -21.23
CA ILE A 263 -2.34 4.68 -20.53
C ILE A 263 -2.94 4.85 -19.13
N VAL A 264 -2.45 5.81 -18.34
CA VAL A 264 -2.95 6.07 -16.99
C VAL A 264 -4.45 6.39 -16.99
N VAL A 265 -4.87 7.36 -17.82
CA VAL A 265 -6.28 7.77 -17.92
C VAL A 265 -7.18 6.61 -18.36
N GLY A 266 -6.72 5.77 -19.31
CA GLY A 266 -7.44 4.57 -19.73
C GLY A 266 -7.58 3.54 -18.62
N ASN A 267 -6.51 3.30 -17.86
CA ASN A 267 -6.54 2.42 -16.70
C ASN A 267 -7.51 2.95 -15.62
N ARG A 268 -7.46 4.25 -15.31
CA ARG A 268 -8.37 4.88 -14.33
C ARG A 268 -9.83 4.71 -14.70
N PHE A 269 -10.20 4.90 -15.97
CA PHE A 269 -11.55 4.56 -16.42
C PHE A 269 -11.92 3.13 -16.08
N ALA A 270 -11.06 2.16 -16.41
CA ALA A 270 -11.32 0.75 -16.18
C ALA A 270 -11.47 0.47 -14.68
N GLN A 271 -10.56 1.01 -13.86
CA GLN A 271 -10.62 0.87 -12.40
C GLN A 271 -11.91 1.47 -11.83
N THR A 272 -12.34 2.65 -12.28
CA THR A 272 -13.62 3.24 -11.82
C THR A 272 -14.80 2.33 -12.15
N PHE A 273 -14.90 1.80 -13.38
CA PHE A 273 -16.00 0.87 -13.73
C PHE A 273 -15.94 -0.46 -12.97
N LEU A 274 -14.75 -1.00 -12.71
CA LEU A 274 -14.56 -2.22 -11.93
C LEU A 274 -14.89 -2.01 -10.45
N ASN A 275 -14.46 -0.90 -9.86
CA ASN A 275 -14.68 -0.57 -8.45
C ASN A 275 -16.14 -0.22 -8.16
N SER A 276 -16.84 0.40 -9.12
CA SER A 276 -18.28 0.66 -9.03
C SER A 276 -19.15 -0.58 -9.34
N GLY A 277 -18.55 -1.76 -9.59
CA GLY A 277 -19.28 -3.01 -9.82
C GLY A 277 -20.10 -3.05 -11.11
N ILE A 278 -19.77 -2.21 -12.10
CA ILE A 278 -20.44 -2.19 -13.41
C ILE A 278 -20.02 -3.40 -14.25
N VAL A 279 -18.76 -3.78 -14.09
CA VAL A 279 -18.16 -5.01 -14.59
C VAL A 279 -17.34 -5.66 -13.48
N ASP A 280 -17.35 -6.98 -13.42
CA ASP A 280 -16.69 -7.73 -12.36
C ASP A 280 -15.30 -8.22 -12.80
N ARG A 281 -14.36 -8.24 -11.85
CA ARG A 281 -13.06 -8.90 -12.03
C ARG A 281 -13.26 -10.42 -11.95
N HIS A 282 -12.77 -11.17 -12.92
CA HIS A 282 -12.94 -12.62 -12.99
C HIS A 282 -11.67 -13.35 -13.47
N TYR A 283 -10.94 -13.95 -12.55
CA TYR A 283 -9.67 -14.65 -12.83
C TYR A 283 -9.84 -16.17 -12.96
N GLY A 284 -10.95 -16.71 -12.48
CA GLY A 284 -11.20 -18.16 -12.47
C GLY A 284 -10.23 -18.90 -11.56
N ASN A 285 -9.81 -20.09 -11.98
CA ASN A 285 -8.68 -20.77 -11.35
C ASN A 285 -7.37 -20.05 -11.68
N LEU A 286 -6.82 -19.36 -10.68
CA LEU A 286 -5.58 -18.58 -10.77
C LEU A 286 -4.43 -19.37 -10.16
N VAL A 287 -3.46 -19.77 -10.99
CA VAL A 287 -2.27 -20.51 -10.56
C VAL A 287 -1.03 -19.63 -10.57
N PHE A 288 -0.21 -19.73 -9.52
CA PHE A 288 1.12 -19.12 -9.48
C PHE A 288 2.17 -20.21 -9.61
N ILE A 289 2.98 -20.14 -10.66
CA ILE A 289 3.97 -21.15 -11.03
C ILE A 289 5.36 -20.56 -10.85
N GLY A 290 6.22 -21.26 -10.13
CA GLY A 290 7.58 -20.77 -9.94
C GLY A 290 8.46 -21.68 -9.11
N ASP A 291 9.51 -21.09 -8.55
CA ASP A 291 10.45 -21.77 -7.66
C ASP A 291 10.25 -21.34 -6.20
N SER A 292 11.33 -21.15 -5.45
CA SER A 292 11.28 -20.75 -4.05
C SER A 292 10.75 -19.33 -3.85
N ILE A 293 10.93 -18.43 -4.82
CA ILE A 293 10.39 -17.06 -4.76
C ILE A 293 8.86 -17.09 -4.77
N THR A 294 8.26 -17.95 -5.61
CA THR A 294 6.80 -18.13 -5.65
C THR A 294 6.28 -18.98 -4.49
N GLN A 295 7.03 -19.99 -4.04
CA GLN A 295 6.60 -20.83 -2.93
C GLN A 295 6.53 -20.06 -1.60
N GLY A 296 7.50 -19.20 -1.32
CA GLY A 296 7.67 -18.58 0.00
C GLY A 296 8.22 -19.56 1.05
N GLY A 297 8.54 -19.04 2.23
CA GLY A 297 9.14 -19.76 3.35
C GLY A 297 9.80 -18.81 4.35
N ASN A 298 10.28 -19.36 5.48
CA ASN A 298 10.92 -18.62 6.57
C ASN A 298 10.05 -17.47 7.11
N GLY A 299 8.83 -17.80 7.55
CA GLY A 299 7.86 -16.82 8.05
C GLY A 299 7.04 -16.13 6.96
N ARG A 300 7.46 -16.19 5.68
CA ARG A 300 6.89 -15.35 4.61
C ARG A 300 6.02 -16.10 3.60
N PRO A 301 4.88 -15.54 3.16
CA PRO A 301 3.94 -16.19 2.23
C PRO A 301 4.25 -16.00 0.74
N SER A 302 5.32 -15.29 0.36
CA SER A 302 5.64 -14.77 -0.98
C SER A 302 4.79 -13.55 -1.40
N TYR A 303 5.20 -12.91 -2.50
CA TYR A 303 4.47 -11.83 -3.20
C TYR A 303 2.99 -12.15 -3.49
N ARG A 304 2.60 -13.43 -3.49
CA ARG A 304 1.21 -13.87 -3.66
C ARG A 304 0.29 -13.32 -2.57
N TYR A 305 0.80 -13.08 -1.37
CA TYR A 305 0.00 -12.49 -0.31
C TYR A 305 -0.36 -11.03 -0.61
N GLN A 306 0.56 -10.24 -1.15
CA GLN A 306 0.23 -8.88 -1.61
C GLN A 306 -0.83 -8.90 -2.71
N ILE A 307 -0.72 -9.83 -3.68
CA ILE A 307 -1.74 -9.97 -4.74
C ILE A 307 -3.11 -10.34 -4.14
N PHE A 308 -3.13 -11.21 -3.14
CA PHE A 308 -4.33 -11.54 -2.36
C PHE A 308 -4.91 -10.30 -1.66
N LYS A 309 -4.09 -9.49 -0.98
CA LYS A 309 -4.54 -8.22 -0.37
C LYS A 309 -5.19 -7.31 -1.40
N ASN A 310 -4.56 -7.15 -2.57
CA ASN A 310 -5.10 -6.33 -3.66
C ASN A 310 -6.44 -6.87 -4.20
N LEU A 311 -6.58 -8.20 -4.34
CA LEU A 311 -7.85 -8.84 -4.74
C LEU A 311 -8.96 -8.62 -3.69
N ALA A 312 -8.63 -8.78 -2.41
CA ALA A 312 -9.57 -8.60 -1.31
C ALA A 312 -9.99 -7.12 -1.14
N ASN A 313 -9.06 -6.18 -1.30
CA ASN A 313 -9.32 -4.72 -1.32
C ASN A 313 -10.19 -4.32 -2.50
N ALA A 314 -10.01 -4.97 -3.65
CA ALA A 314 -10.86 -4.78 -4.83
C ALA A 314 -12.22 -5.52 -4.73
N GLY A 315 -12.54 -6.14 -3.59
CA GLY A 315 -13.82 -6.84 -3.38
C GLY A 315 -14.02 -8.10 -4.24
N VAL A 316 -12.95 -8.67 -4.82
CA VAL A 316 -13.07 -9.84 -5.70
C VAL A 316 -13.28 -11.10 -4.85
N PRO A 317 -14.33 -11.90 -5.07
CA PRO A 317 -14.62 -13.05 -4.21
C PRO A 317 -13.67 -14.23 -4.47
N ILE A 318 -13.43 -15.03 -3.42
CA ILE A 318 -12.75 -16.34 -3.52
C ILE A 318 -13.71 -17.40 -4.08
N ASP A 319 -13.99 -17.31 -5.38
CA ASP A 319 -14.80 -18.25 -6.14
C ASP A 319 -14.32 -18.31 -7.59
N SER A 320 -14.06 -19.50 -8.13
CA SER A 320 -13.56 -19.68 -9.50
C SER A 320 -14.56 -19.32 -10.61
N THR A 321 -15.81 -19.04 -10.27
CA THR A 321 -16.92 -18.73 -11.20
C THR A 321 -17.28 -17.25 -11.18
N THR A 322 -17.06 -16.56 -10.05
CA THR A 322 -17.44 -15.16 -9.88
C THR A 322 -16.27 -14.23 -9.53
N GLY A 323 -15.09 -14.77 -9.26
CA GLY A 323 -13.90 -13.99 -8.92
C GLY A 323 -12.62 -14.77 -9.20
N TYR A 324 -11.92 -15.19 -8.15
CA TYR A 324 -10.69 -15.97 -8.26
C TYR A 324 -10.68 -17.18 -7.33
N LYS A 325 -9.89 -18.19 -7.68
CA LYS A 325 -9.53 -19.28 -6.79
C LYS A 325 -8.06 -19.60 -6.95
N PHE A 326 -7.27 -19.50 -5.88
CA PHE A 326 -5.88 -19.93 -5.94
C PHE A 326 -5.84 -21.45 -6.01
N VAL A 327 -5.20 -21.97 -7.06
CA VAL A 327 -5.03 -23.40 -7.32
C VAL A 327 -3.55 -23.74 -7.47
N GLY A 328 -3.24 -25.01 -7.32
CA GLY A 328 -1.88 -25.52 -7.45
C GLY A 328 -1.79 -26.99 -7.11
N SER A 329 -0.61 -27.54 -7.33
CA SER A 329 -0.23 -28.90 -6.97
C SER A 329 0.05 -29.03 -5.49
N ILE A 330 0.43 -27.95 -4.81
CA ILE A 330 0.74 -27.93 -3.38
C ILE A 330 0.04 -26.78 -2.65
N SER A 331 -0.01 -26.91 -1.32
CA SER A 331 -0.51 -25.88 -0.41
C SER A 331 0.54 -25.57 0.66
N GLY A 332 0.69 -24.30 1.00
CA GLY A 332 1.59 -23.82 2.04
C GLY A 332 3.01 -23.52 1.55
N ALA A 333 3.71 -22.70 2.32
CA ALA A 333 5.11 -22.37 2.07
C ALA A 333 6.04 -23.58 2.22
N TYR A 334 7.31 -23.43 1.82
CA TYR A 334 8.32 -24.46 1.94
C TYR A 334 8.41 -24.96 3.39
N GLN A 335 8.47 -26.28 3.60
CA GLN A 335 8.44 -26.91 4.92
C GLN A 335 7.24 -26.52 5.84
N ASN A 336 6.18 -25.94 5.29
CA ASN A 336 5.04 -25.39 6.03
C ASN A 336 5.46 -24.34 7.10
N ASN A 337 6.50 -23.56 6.83
CA ASN A 337 7.08 -22.62 7.77
C ASN A 337 6.72 -21.15 7.49
N ALA A 338 5.60 -20.88 6.83
CA ALA A 338 5.06 -19.52 6.77
C ALA A 338 4.46 -19.15 8.13
N GLY A 339 4.57 -17.87 8.50
CA GLY A 339 3.86 -17.31 9.64
C GLY A 339 2.35 -17.27 9.40
N SER A 340 1.59 -16.85 10.41
CA SER A 340 0.17 -16.55 10.24
C SER A 340 -0.01 -15.34 9.34
N ASN A 341 -0.87 -15.44 8.33
CA ASN A 341 -1.23 -14.32 7.46
C ASN A 341 -2.62 -13.83 7.87
N ALA A 342 -2.79 -12.52 8.00
CA ALA A 342 -4.06 -11.93 8.38
C ALA A 342 -5.11 -12.11 7.27
N ASP A 343 -6.37 -12.25 7.68
CA ASP A 343 -7.51 -12.14 6.78
C ASP A 343 -7.63 -10.68 6.31
N VAL A 344 -7.99 -10.46 5.05
CA VAL A 344 -8.20 -9.13 4.48
C VAL A 344 -9.63 -9.02 3.98
N ASN A 345 -10.37 -8.01 4.44
CA ASN A 345 -11.78 -7.76 4.11
C ASN A 345 -12.68 -9.01 4.21
N GLY A 346 -12.46 -9.82 5.26
CA GLY A 346 -13.23 -11.04 5.52
C GLY A 346 -12.89 -12.22 4.60
N GLN A 347 -11.80 -12.14 3.83
CA GLN A 347 -11.27 -13.24 3.03
C GLN A 347 -10.01 -13.82 3.68
N THR A 348 -9.80 -15.13 3.56
CA THR A 348 -8.61 -15.83 4.06
C THR A 348 -7.65 -16.16 2.92
N PHE A 349 -6.35 -15.97 3.15
CA PHE A 349 -5.33 -16.27 2.15
C PHE A 349 -5.23 -17.77 1.83
N GLU A 350 -5.63 -18.15 0.62
CA GLU A 350 -5.53 -19.53 0.13
C GLU A 350 -4.14 -19.81 -0.43
N ASN A 351 -3.26 -20.40 0.39
CA ASN A 351 -1.87 -20.61 0.01
C ASN A 351 -1.66 -21.81 -0.96
N ASN A 352 -2.45 -21.93 -2.04
CA ASN A 352 -2.27 -22.95 -3.08
C ASN A 352 -1.46 -22.38 -4.26
N HIS A 353 -0.50 -23.15 -4.77
CA HIS A 353 0.40 -22.72 -5.86
C HIS A 353 1.19 -23.89 -6.48
N ASP A 354 1.91 -23.58 -7.55
CA ASP A 354 2.96 -24.38 -8.20
C ASP A 354 4.33 -23.70 -8.08
N GLY A 355 4.55 -22.98 -6.98
CA GLY A 355 5.90 -22.61 -6.52
C GLY A 355 6.60 -23.81 -5.88
N HIS A 356 7.76 -24.23 -6.39
CA HIS A 356 8.49 -25.39 -5.86
C HIS A 356 9.93 -25.05 -5.47
N TRP A 357 10.25 -25.13 -4.18
CA TRP A 357 11.49 -24.63 -3.61
C TRP A 357 12.71 -25.40 -4.12
N GLY A 358 13.62 -24.66 -4.73
CA GLY A 358 14.83 -25.20 -5.34
C GLY A 358 14.55 -26.09 -6.54
N TRP A 359 13.36 -26.01 -7.14
CA TRP A 359 13.05 -26.63 -8.43
C TRP A 359 13.46 -25.73 -9.59
N ARG A 360 13.37 -26.33 -10.77
CA ARG A 360 13.76 -25.79 -12.06
C ARG A 360 12.62 -26.00 -13.05
N ALA A 361 12.40 -25.08 -13.97
CA ALA A 361 11.49 -25.17 -15.12
C ALA A 361 11.62 -26.51 -15.86
N MET A 362 12.86 -26.98 -16.10
CA MET A 362 13.11 -28.25 -16.79
C MET A 362 12.61 -29.51 -16.04
N TRP A 363 12.37 -29.39 -14.73
CA TRP A 363 11.75 -30.46 -13.93
C TRP A 363 10.24 -30.33 -13.92
N GLN A 364 9.70 -29.11 -13.81
CA GLN A 364 8.26 -28.87 -13.85
C GLN A 364 7.64 -29.21 -15.21
N ASN A 365 8.36 -28.98 -16.30
CA ASN A 365 7.93 -29.33 -17.65
C ASN A 365 8.25 -30.79 -18.06
N GLY A 366 8.99 -31.52 -17.22
CA GLY A 366 9.35 -32.93 -17.44
C GLY A 366 10.44 -33.19 -18.48
N ARG A 367 11.13 -32.17 -19.02
CA ARG A 367 12.24 -32.35 -19.97
C ARG A 367 13.40 -33.13 -19.35
N VAL A 368 13.69 -32.86 -18.07
CA VAL A 368 14.73 -33.55 -17.30
C VAL A 368 14.08 -34.27 -16.11
N PRO A 369 14.49 -35.52 -15.80
CA PRO A 369 13.98 -36.24 -14.64
C PRO A 369 14.14 -35.45 -13.33
N LEU A 370 13.09 -35.43 -12.51
CA LEU A 370 13.10 -34.78 -11.20
C LEU A 370 14.03 -35.56 -10.24
N PRO A 371 15.03 -34.92 -9.60
CA PRO A 371 15.86 -35.61 -8.63
C PRO A 371 15.04 -36.11 -7.44
N THR A 372 15.25 -37.36 -7.02
CA THR A 372 14.53 -37.94 -5.87
C THR A 372 14.72 -37.14 -4.57
N SER A 373 15.86 -36.45 -4.41
CA SER A 373 16.13 -35.54 -3.29
C SER A 373 15.29 -34.25 -3.27
N ARG A 374 14.55 -33.96 -4.35
CA ARG A 374 13.72 -32.75 -4.49
C ARG A 374 12.21 -33.01 -4.30
N ARG A 375 11.83 -34.21 -3.84
CA ARG A 375 10.42 -34.65 -3.70
C ARG A 375 9.82 -34.58 -2.28
N SER A 376 10.60 -34.18 -1.28
CA SER A 376 10.16 -34.14 0.13
C SER A 376 10.31 -32.75 0.75
N GLY A 377 9.63 -32.51 1.89
CA GLY A 377 9.75 -31.25 2.66
C GLY A 377 8.90 -30.10 2.12
N ASN A 378 7.68 -30.41 1.70
CA ASN A 378 6.72 -29.56 0.98
C ASN A 378 7.23 -29.04 -0.38
N ARG A 379 8.05 -29.81 -1.10
CA ARG A 379 8.57 -29.40 -2.42
C ARG A 379 7.71 -29.83 -3.61
N GLY A 380 6.60 -30.54 -3.37
CA GLY A 380 5.78 -31.09 -4.45
C GLY A 380 6.39 -32.29 -5.17
N GLU A 381 5.66 -32.76 -6.18
CA GLU A 381 6.05 -33.82 -7.11
C GLU A 381 5.25 -33.71 -8.40
N GLY A 382 5.64 -34.43 -9.46
CA GLY A 382 4.93 -34.41 -10.74
C GLY A 382 5.42 -33.32 -11.69
N THR A 383 4.59 -33.02 -12.69
CA THR A 383 4.82 -32.02 -13.74
C THR A 383 3.52 -31.27 -14.02
N ILE A 384 3.56 -30.17 -14.76
CA ILE A 384 2.37 -29.41 -15.17
C ILE A 384 1.31 -30.32 -15.81
N LEU A 385 1.72 -31.28 -16.65
CA LEU A 385 0.78 -32.22 -17.27
C LEU A 385 0.12 -33.16 -16.24
N ASN A 386 0.80 -33.49 -15.15
CA ASN A 386 0.20 -34.27 -14.07
C ASN A 386 -0.79 -33.43 -13.26
N TRP A 387 -0.39 -32.22 -12.87
CA TRP A 387 -1.18 -31.30 -12.04
C TRP A 387 -2.48 -30.88 -12.74
N THR A 388 -2.39 -30.64 -14.05
CA THR A 388 -3.56 -30.29 -14.87
C THR A 388 -4.38 -31.50 -15.33
N GLY A 389 -3.96 -32.73 -15.00
CA GLY A 389 -4.67 -33.97 -15.36
C GLY A 389 -4.47 -34.42 -16.82
N VAL A 390 -3.70 -33.69 -17.63
CA VAL A 390 -3.48 -33.98 -19.06
C VAL A 390 -2.60 -35.21 -19.28
N ALA A 391 -1.70 -35.55 -18.35
CA ALA A 391 -0.81 -36.69 -18.48
C ALA A 391 -1.57 -38.03 -18.62
N ASN A 392 -1.19 -38.83 -19.62
CA ASN A 392 -1.77 -40.16 -19.84
C ASN A 392 -0.68 -41.17 -20.29
N PRO A 393 -0.31 -42.14 -19.44
CA PRO A 393 -0.80 -42.37 -18.08
C PRO A 393 -0.35 -41.28 -17.09
N GLN A 394 -0.99 -41.19 -15.92
CA GLN A 394 -0.61 -40.28 -14.83
C GLN A 394 0.68 -40.73 -14.14
N VAL A 395 1.80 -40.46 -14.79
CA VAL A 395 3.15 -40.82 -14.37
C VAL A 395 4.12 -39.67 -14.67
N TYR A 396 5.25 -39.63 -13.97
CA TYR A 396 6.37 -38.73 -14.25
C TYR A 396 7.70 -39.43 -13.99
N VAL A 397 8.80 -38.82 -14.45
CA VAL A 397 10.14 -39.45 -14.41
C VAL A 397 11.01 -38.81 -13.35
N THR A 398 11.63 -39.65 -12.52
CA THR A 398 12.66 -39.26 -11.56
C THR A 398 14.02 -39.84 -11.94
N ASP A 399 15.09 -39.40 -11.30
CA ASP A 399 16.41 -40.02 -11.44
C ASP A 399 16.47 -41.50 -10.99
N ALA A 400 15.45 -41.98 -10.28
CA ALA A 400 15.26 -43.38 -9.90
C ALA A 400 14.30 -44.17 -10.82
N GLY A 401 13.74 -43.54 -11.86
CA GLY A 401 12.81 -44.13 -12.81
C GLY A 401 11.41 -43.52 -12.78
N GLN A 402 10.47 -44.18 -13.44
CA GLN A 402 9.09 -43.71 -13.61
C GLN A 402 8.26 -43.95 -12.35
N VAL A 403 7.51 -42.93 -11.93
CA VAL A 403 6.69 -42.89 -10.72
C VAL A 403 5.23 -42.57 -11.08
N ALA A 404 4.27 -43.18 -10.38
CA ALA A 404 2.85 -42.86 -10.53
C ALA A 404 2.52 -41.55 -9.80
N PHE A 405 1.62 -40.73 -10.36
CA PHE A 405 1.17 -39.49 -9.73
C PHE A 405 -0.30 -39.58 -9.29
N PRO A 406 -0.66 -39.13 -8.07
CA PRO A 406 0.26 -38.77 -6.98
C PRO A 406 1.01 -40.00 -6.45
N ASP A 407 2.23 -39.83 -5.92
CA ASP A 407 2.95 -40.90 -5.25
C ASP A 407 2.59 -40.89 -3.76
N PRO A 408 1.76 -41.81 -3.27
CA PRO A 408 1.36 -41.83 -1.86
C PRO A 408 2.53 -42.12 -0.91
N THR A 409 3.69 -42.52 -1.42
CA THR A 409 4.91 -42.77 -0.63
C THR A 409 5.81 -41.54 -0.52
N ALA A 410 5.56 -40.49 -1.30
CA ALA A 410 6.29 -39.23 -1.22
C ALA A 410 5.80 -38.41 -0.01
N SER A 411 6.48 -38.56 1.12
CA SER A 411 6.13 -37.82 2.34
C SER A 411 6.36 -36.32 2.19
N GLY A 412 5.34 -35.53 2.55
CA GLY A 412 5.43 -34.08 2.58
C GLY A 412 5.53 -33.46 1.19
N THR A 413 4.77 -33.93 0.21
CA THR A 413 4.66 -33.25 -1.09
C THR A 413 3.73 -32.05 -1.03
N GLY A 414 2.80 -31.99 -0.07
CA GLY A 414 1.73 -31.01 -0.06
C GLY A 414 0.60 -31.32 -1.05
N VAL A 415 0.74 -32.42 -1.81
CA VAL A 415 -0.28 -32.91 -2.76
C VAL A 415 -1.28 -33.78 -2.01
N ALA A 416 -2.55 -33.39 -2.00
CA ALA A 416 -3.61 -34.19 -1.37
C ALA A 416 -3.83 -35.53 -2.09
N SER A 417 -4.21 -36.58 -1.34
CA SER A 417 -4.62 -37.88 -1.90
C SER A 417 -6.06 -38.21 -1.47
N PRO A 418 -7.02 -38.38 -2.40
CA PRO A 418 -6.85 -38.30 -3.85
C PRO A 418 -6.55 -36.87 -4.32
N TYR A 419 -5.67 -36.74 -5.31
CA TYR A 419 -5.41 -35.46 -5.95
C TYR A 419 -6.55 -35.13 -6.91
N THR A 420 -7.01 -33.87 -6.85
CA THR A 420 -7.97 -33.33 -7.80
C THR A 420 -7.22 -32.42 -8.76
N PRO A 421 -7.11 -32.79 -10.05
CA PRO A 421 -6.52 -31.91 -11.05
C PRO A 421 -7.27 -30.59 -11.15
N TYR A 422 -6.54 -29.49 -11.33
CA TYR A 422 -7.12 -28.19 -11.61
C TYR A 422 -6.99 -27.86 -13.11
N THR A 423 -7.87 -27.02 -13.63
CA THR A 423 -7.75 -26.46 -14.98
C THR A 423 -7.58 -24.95 -14.83
N PRO A 424 -6.39 -24.39 -15.09
CA PRO A 424 -6.12 -22.98 -14.85
C PRO A 424 -6.78 -22.11 -15.92
N ASP A 425 -7.41 -21.02 -15.48
CA ASP A 425 -7.97 -19.97 -16.35
C ASP A 425 -6.99 -18.80 -16.50
N THR A 426 -6.20 -18.57 -15.45
CA THR A 426 -5.17 -17.54 -15.41
C THR A 426 -3.91 -18.11 -14.74
N ALA A 427 -2.73 -17.83 -15.29
CA ALA A 427 -1.46 -18.24 -14.72
C ALA A 427 -0.52 -17.04 -14.57
N SER A 428 0.21 -16.97 -13.46
CA SER A 428 1.38 -16.09 -13.28
C SER A 428 2.63 -16.95 -13.13
N ILE A 429 3.61 -16.77 -14.01
CA ILE A 429 4.80 -17.63 -14.12
C ILE A 429 6.06 -16.83 -13.77
N MET A 430 6.80 -17.23 -12.74
CA MET A 430 8.11 -16.66 -12.38
C MET A 430 9.08 -17.81 -12.08
N ILE A 431 9.85 -18.23 -13.08
CA ILE A 431 10.72 -19.41 -12.94
C ILE A 431 11.96 -19.34 -13.83
N GLY A 432 13.07 -19.89 -13.32
CA GLY A 432 14.30 -20.10 -14.09
C GLY A 432 15.57 -19.62 -13.39
N ILE A 433 15.45 -18.94 -12.25
CA ILE A 433 16.59 -18.37 -11.51
C ILE A 433 17.57 -19.47 -11.06
N ASN A 434 17.05 -20.64 -10.68
CA ASN A 434 17.80 -21.81 -10.22
C ASN A 434 18.60 -22.53 -11.32
N GLU A 435 18.40 -22.18 -12.59
CA GLU A 435 19.00 -22.82 -13.76
C GLU A 435 20.07 -22.00 -14.45
N THR A 436 20.19 -20.73 -14.10
CA THR A 436 21.13 -19.77 -14.70
C THR A 436 22.58 -20.28 -14.68
N SER A 437 22.95 -21.14 -13.73
CA SER A 437 24.28 -21.75 -13.60
C SER A 437 24.47 -23.08 -14.34
N VAL A 438 23.39 -23.72 -14.83
CA VAL A 438 23.44 -25.06 -15.43
C VAL A 438 22.85 -25.15 -16.83
N SER A 439 22.10 -24.13 -17.25
CA SER A 439 21.43 -24.04 -18.56
C SER A 439 21.77 -22.71 -19.22
N SER A 440 21.89 -22.71 -20.54
CA SER A 440 21.95 -21.45 -21.29
C SER A 440 20.62 -20.70 -21.19
N ALA A 441 20.65 -19.37 -21.28
CA ALA A 441 19.43 -18.55 -21.29
C ALA A 441 18.43 -18.97 -22.38
N ALA A 442 18.91 -19.37 -23.55
CA ALA A 442 18.07 -19.91 -24.63
C ALA A 442 17.30 -21.18 -24.22
N GLN A 443 17.96 -22.09 -23.50
CA GLN A 443 17.31 -23.30 -23.01
C GLN A 443 16.28 -23.00 -21.92
N ILE A 444 16.54 -22.01 -21.04
CA ILE A 444 15.58 -21.57 -20.02
C ILE A 444 14.32 -20.99 -20.69
N ARG A 445 14.50 -20.11 -21.70
CA ARG A 445 13.41 -19.61 -22.55
C ARG A 445 12.60 -20.75 -23.18
N ASP A 446 13.27 -21.76 -23.75
CA ASP A 446 12.59 -22.90 -24.40
C ASP A 446 11.81 -23.77 -23.39
N ASP A 447 12.33 -23.90 -22.16
CA ASP A 447 11.65 -24.59 -21.07
C ASP A 447 10.38 -23.87 -20.63
N ILE A 448 10.44 -22.54 -20.46
CA ILE A 448 9.28 -21.69 -20.18
C ILE A 448 8.26 -21.78 -21.32
N GLY A 449 8.72 -21.74 -22.58
CA GLY A 449 7.87 -21.93 -23.75
C GLY A 449 7.13 -23.27 -23.73
N THR A 450 7.79 -24.34 -23.32
CA THR A 450 7.18 -25.67 -23.15
C THR A 450 6.13 -25.67 -22.03
N MET A 451 6.38 -24.98 -20.92
CA MET A 451 5.41 -24.85 -19.83
C MET A 451 4.12 -24.16 -20.31
N ILE A 452 4.26 -23.08 -21.10
CA ILE A 452 3.12 -22.38 -21.74
C ILE A 452 2.30 -23.34 -22.61
N ASP A 453 2.95 -24.18 -23.42
CA ASP A 453 2.27 -25.15 -24.28
C ASP A 453 1.52 -26.22 -23.47
N GLN A 454 2.09 -26.67 -22.36
CA GLN A 454 1.46 -27.63 -21.46
C GLN A 454 0.22 -27.02 -20.77
N LEU A 455 0.29 -25.77 -20.31
CA LEU A 455 -0.86 -25.06 -19.77
C LEU A 455 -1.98 -24.89 -20.82
N ARG A 456 -1.62 -24.50 -22.05
CA ARG A 456 -2.55 -24.39 -23.18
C ARG A 456 -3.19 -25.74 -23.57
N SER A 457 -2.49 -26.85 -23.34
CA SER A 457 -3.07 -28.18 -23.56
C SER A 457 -4.16 -28.55 -22.54
N SER A 458 -4.11 -27.96 -21.34
CA SER A 458 -5.16 -28.09 -20.32
C SER A 458 -6.31 -27.12 -20.60
N ASN A 459 -5.99 -25.86 -20.89
CA ASN A 459 -6.97 -24.83 -21.26
C ASN A 459 -6.48 -24.00 -22.44
N PRO A 460 -7.05 -24.16 -23.66
CA PRO A 460 -6.62 -23.41 -24.85
C PRO A 460 -6.94 -21.91 -24.80
N ASN A 461 -7.69 -21.45 -23.79
CA ASN A 461 -8.05 -20.06 -23.56
C ASN A 461 -7.36 -19.45 -22.32
N ILE A 462 -6.38 -20.14 -21.73
CA ILE A 462 -5.68 -19.66 -20.53
C ILE A 462 -5.02 -18.31 -20.79
N ARG A 463 -5.14 -17.40 -19.83
CA ARG A 463 -4.37 -16.16 -19.77
C ARG A 463 -3.06 -16.36 -19.02
N ILE A 464 -1.96 -15.83 -19.54
CA ILE A 464 -0.65 -16.04 -18.93
C ILE A 464 0.05 -14.70 -18.70
N HIS A 465 0.47 -14.47 -17.47
CA HIS A 465 1.33 -13.36 -17.06
C HIS A 465 2.73 -13.93 -16.79
N LEU A 466 3.64 -13.76 -17.74
CA LEU A 466 5.02 -14.22 -17.65
C LEU A 466 5.88 -13.15 -17.02
N ASN A 467 6.40 -13.39 -15.83
CA ASN A 467 7.23 -12.45 -15.11
C ASN A 467 8.69 -12.55 -15.55
N GLN A 468 9.35 -11.40 -15.64
CA GLN A 468 10.81 -11.36 -15.65
C GLN A 468 11.39 -12.07 -14.42
N LEU A 469 12.57 -12.65 -14.57
CA LEU A 469 13.37 -13.11 -13.43
C LEU A 469 13.78 -11.90 -12.61
N LEU A 470 13.64 -12.01 -11.29
CA LEU A 470 14.15 -11.01 -10.34
C LEU A 470 15.68 -11.06 -10.28
N TYR A 471 16.31 -9.91 -10.06
CA TYR A 471 17.71 -9.88 -9.67
C TYR A 471 17.90 -10.56 -8.31
N SER A 472 19.09 -11.12 -8.09
CA SER A 472 19.50 -11.76 -6.84
C SER A 472 21.00 -11.63 -6.71
N ASP A 473 21.51 -11.21 -5.55
CA ASP A 473 22.97 -11.09 -5.36
C ASP A 473 23.68 -12.45 -5.29
N ASN A 474 22.92 -13.55 -5.19
CA ASN A 474 23.43 -14.92 -5.33
C ASN A 474 23.53 -15.40 -6.80
N VAL A 475 23.04 -14.62 -7.76
CA VAL A 475 23.08 -14.94 -9.20
C VAL A 475 23.72 -13.79 -9.96
N ALA A 476 24.64 -14.09 -10.88
CA ALA A 476 25.24 -13.05 -11.70
C ALA A 476 24.16 -12.32 -12.52
N PHE A 477 24.03 -10.99 -12.33
CA PHE A 477 23.03 -10.18 -13.04
C PHE A 477 23.06 -10.36 -14.57
N PRO A 478 24.22 -10.48 -15.25
CA PRO A 478 24.25 -10.76 -16.69
C PRO A 478 23.55 -12.05 -17.11
N ALA A 479 23.43 -13.05 -16.23
CA ALA A 479 22.69 -14.28 -16.50
C ALA A 479 21.17 -14.02 -16.45
N VAL A 480 20.71 -13.23 -15.49
CA VAL A 480 19.32 -12.74 -15.39
C VAL A 480 18.98 -11.90 -16.62
N ASP A 481 19.83 -10.93 -16.98
CA ASP A 481 19.69 -10.08 -18.17
C ASP A 481 19.56 -10.90 -19.45
N SER A 482 20.41 -11.93 -19.58
CA SER A 482 20.41 -12.81 -20.75
C SER A 482 19.10 -13.57 -20.91
N VAL A 483 18.44 -13.98 -19.82
CA VAL A 483 17.12 -14.61 -19.86
C VAL A 483 16.04 -13.56 -20.14
N ASN A 484 16.01 -12.48 -19.37
CA ASN A 484 15.00 -11.43 -19.46
C ASN A 484 14.96 -10.78 -20.85
N THR A 485 16.11 -10.62 -21.52
CA THR A 485 16.21 -10.10 -22.90
C THR A 485 15.53 -11.03 -23.93
N LEU A 486 15.40 -12.32 -23.64
CA LEU A 486 14.80 -13.30 -24.56
C LEU A 486 13.29 -13.47 -24.36
N LEU A 487 12.73 -13.05 -23.21
CA LEU A 487 11.31 -13.21 -22.90
C LEU A 487 10.38 -12.41 -23.83
N PRO A 488 10.68 -11.15 -24.25
CA PRO A 488 9.82 -10.41 -25.17
C PRO A 488 9.56 -11.16 -26.49
N GLN A 489 10.60 -11.78 -27.07
CA GLN A 489 10.46 -12.54 -28.31
C GLN A 489 9.65 -13.83 -28.08
N LEU A 490 9.87 -14.53 -26.95
CA LEU A 490 9.06 -15.70 -26.60
C LEU A 490 7.58 -15.35 -26.49
N VAL A 491 7.24 -14.23 -25.83
CA VAL A 491 5.87 -13.75 -25.70
C VAL A 491 5.26 -13.45 -27.08
N ALA A 492 6.01 -12.75 -27.95
CA ALA A 492 5.56 -12.48 -29.31
C ALA A 492 5.30 -13.77 -30.11
N ASP A 493 6.20 -14.74 -30.04
CA ASP A 493 6.06 -16.04 -30.72
C ASP A 493 4.83 -16.80 -30.19
N LYS A 494 4.65 -16.85 -28.86
CA LYS A 494 3.51 -17.53 -28.24
C LYS A 494 2.17 -16.87 -28.54
N ASN A 495 2.11 -15.55 -28.66
CA ASN A 495 0.90 -14.85 -29.09
C ASN A 495 0.61 -15.05 -30.58
N ALA A 496 1.63 -15.19 -31.43
CA ALA A 496 1.44 -15.53 -32.84
C ALA A 496 0.91 -16.97 -33.04
N GLU A 497 1.24 -17.89 -32.12
CA GLU A 497 0.77 -19.28 -32.13
C GLU A 497 -0.69 -19.45 -31.68
N SER A 498 -1.24 -18.52 -30.87
CA SER A 498 -2.60 -18.63 -30.33
C SER A 498 -3.31 -17.29 -30.27
N SER A 499 -4.46 -17.23 -30.95
CA SER A 499 -5.37 -16.09 -30.90
C SER A 499 -6.41 -16.19 -29.78
N THR A 500 -6.26 -17.11 -28.82
CA THR A 500 -7.20 -17.35 -27.71
C THR A 500 -6.55 -17.40 -26.33
N SER A 501 -5.25 -17.67 -26.26
CA SER A 501 -4.47 -17.72 -25.03
C SER A 501 -3.40 -16.63 -25.03
N PRO A 502 -3.73 -15.42 -24.56
CA PRO A 502 -2.79 -14.31 -24.55
C PRO A 502 -1.71 -14.50 -23.47
N VAL A 503 -0.50 -14.03 -23.79
CA VAL A 503 0.65 -13.98 -22.89
C VAL A 503 1.13 -12.54 -22.75
N TRP A 504 1.20 -12.02 -21.53
CA TRP A 504 1.79 -10.72 -21.22
C TRP A 504 3.13 -10.90 -20.53
N LEU A 505 4.11 -10.06 -20.90
CA LEU A 505 5.34 -9.94 -20.13
C LEU A 505 5.11 -8.96 -18.98
N VAL A 506 5.47 -9.37 -17.76
CA VAL A 506 5.41 -8.55 -16.56
C VAL A 506 6.81 -8.13 -16.17
N THR A 507 7.02 -6.82 -15.99
CA THR A 507 8.29 -6.24 -15.58
C THR A 507 8.46 -6.30 -14.05
N ALA A 508 8.31 -7.49 -13.48
CA ALA A 508 8.37 -7.72 -12.03
C ALA A 508 9.68 -7.26 -11.36
N ASN A 509 10.72 -6.98 -12.17
CA ASN A 509 12.03 -6.53 -11.73
C ASN A 509 12.17 -4.99 -11.71
N ASP A 510 11.16 -4.24 -12.17
CA ASP A 510 11.20 -2.78 -12.20
C ASP A 510 11.30 -2.23 -10.76
N GLY A 511 12.39 -1.51 -10.51
CA GLY A 511 12.75 -1.00 -9.19
C GLY A 511 13.14 -2.08 -8.16
N PHE A 512 13.26 -3.36 -8.54
CA PHE A 512 13.61 -4.42 -7.61
C PHE A 512 15.11 -4.41 -7.34
N VAL A 513 15.50 -4.06 -6.11
CA VAL A 513 16.90 -3.94 -5.69
C VAL A 513 17.20 -5.07 -4.70
N PRO A 514 17.96 -6.12 -5.09
CA PRO A 514 18.12 -7.31 -4.25
C PRO A 514 18.65 -7.02 -2.84
N SER A 515 19.58 -6.08 -2.71
CA SER A 515 20.20 -5.74 -1.43
C SER A 515 19.23 -5.17 -0.40
N THR A 516 18.16 -4.49 -0.83
CA THR A 516 17.15 -3.90 0.05
C THR A 516 15.82 -4.66 0.02
N HIS A 517 15.55 -5.43 -1.04
CA HIS A 517 14.27 -6.11 -1.26
C HIS A 517 14.32 -7.63 -1.03
N THR A 518 15.46 -8.18 -0.62
CA THR A 518 15.57 -9.60 -0.22
C THR A 518 16.04 -9.73 1.23
N TYR A 519 15.76 -10.88 1.87
CA TYR A 519 16.25 -11.16 3.23
C TYR A 519 17.48 -12.08 3.25
N ASP A 520 17.77 -12.76 2.14
CA ASP A 520 18.88 -13.72 2.03
C ASP A 520 19.60 -13.63 0.68
N ASN A 521 19.59 -12.45 0.06
CA ASN A 521 20.16 -12.15 -1.25
C ASN A 521 19.42 -12.81 -2.44
N THR A 522 18.31 -13.53 -2.23
CA THR A 522 17.52 -14.15 -3.30
C THR A 522 16.02 -14.00 -3.09
N HIS A 523 15.51 -14.28 -1.90
CA HIS A 523 14.09 -14.32 -1.62
C HIS A 523 13.59 -12.95 -1.17
N PRO A 524 12.50 -12.44 -1.77
CA PRO A 524 11.94 -11.16 -1.40
C PRO A 524 11.64 -11.06 0.12
N ASN A 525 12.01 -9.93 0.73
CA ASN A 525 11.54 -9.53 2.05
C ASN A 525 10.16 -8.83 1.93
N THR A 526 9.64 -8.22 3.00
CA THR A 526 8.29 -7.65 2.98
C THR A 526 8.16 -6.58 1.89
N ALA A 527 9.13 -5.66 1.81
CA ALA A 527 9.14 -4.61 0.79
C ALA A 527 9.22 -5.20 -0.63
N GLY A 528 10.10 -6.19 -0.84
CA GLY A 528 10.21 -6.88 -2.12
C GLY A 528 8.95 -7.65 -2.52
N GLU A 529 8.29 -8.33 -1.58
CA GLU A 529 7.03 -9.04 -1.82
C GLU A 529 5.89 -8.07 -2.17
N ILE A 530 5.84 -6.91 -1.51
CA ILE A 530 4.87 -5.84 -1.81
C ILE A 530 5.10 -5.30 -3.22
N GLN A 531 6.34 -4.93 -3.55
CA GLN A 531 6.67 -4.37 -4.86
C GLN A 531 6.33 -5.34 -5.99
N VAL A 532 6.84 -6.57 -5.90
CA VAL A 532 6.59 -7.60 -6.92
C VAL A 532 5.09 -7.90 -7.01
N GLY A 533 4.41 -8.01 -5.86
CA GLY A 533 2.97 -8.24 -5.81
C GLY A 533 2.16 -7.13 -6.49
N ASN A 534 2.49 -5.87 -6.23
CA ASN A 534 1.80 -4.72 -6.82
C ASN A 534 2.03 -4.62 -8.35
N ILE A 535 3.25 -4.88 -8.83
CA ILE A 535 3.53 -4.91 -10.28
C ILE A 535 2.70 -6.00 -10.96
N ILE A 536 2.65 -7.20 -10.39
CA ILE A 536 1.84 -8.30 -10.93
C ILE A 536 0.35 -7.96 -10.84
N SER A 537 -0.12 -7.34 -9.76
CA SER A 537 -1.50 -6.88 -9.61
C SER A 537 -1.90 -5.84 -10.65
N GLY A 538 -1.00 -4.91 -11.00
CA GLY A 538 -1.21 -3.96 -12.10
C GLY A 538 -1.33 -4.67 -13.45
N SER A 539 -0.46 -5.66 -13.72
CA SER A 539 -0.57 -6.48 -14.93
C SER A 539 -1.89 -7.25 -15.01
N LEU A 540 -2.37 -7.79 -13.89
CA LEU A 540 -3.67 -8.46 -13.80
C LEU A 540 -4.86 -7.50 -13.92
N GLY A 541 -4.65 -6.18 -13.88
CA GLY A 541 -5.71 -5.18 -13.90
C GLY A 541 -6.46 -5.07 -12.57
N ILE A 542 -5.87 -5.53 -11.46
CA ILE A 542 -6.47 -5.43 -10.12
C ILE A 542 -6.41 -3.98 -9.63
N ILE A 543 -5.25 -3.33 -9.81
CA ILE A 543 -4.96 -1.96 -9.40
C ILE A 543 -4.43 -1.14 -10.58
N GLU A 544 -4.36 0.18 -10.43
CA GLU A 544 -3.57 1.03 -11.32
C GLU A 544 -2.10 0.63 -11.21
N ALA A 545 -1.45 0.37 -12.35
CA ALA A 545 -0.03 0.05 -12.35
C ALA A 545 0.74 1.29 -11.88
N ALA A 546 1.69 1.12 -10.94
CA ALA A 546 2.59 2.20 -10.56
C ALA A 546 3.19 2.81 -11.83
N ALA A 547 3.23 4.15 -11.90
CA ALA A 547 3.84 4.83 -13.03
C ALA A 547 5.25 4.25 -13.24
N VAL A 548 5.56 3.83 -14.46
CA VAL A 548 6.93 3.45 -14.83
C VAL A 548 7.74 4.72 -14.72
N ASP A 549 8.34 4.90 -13.56
CA ASP A 549 8.93 6.16 -13.20
C ASP A 549 10.35 6.24 -13.80
N SER A 550 10.49 7.05 -14.84
CA SER A 550 11.73 7.80 -15.02
C SER A 550 11.80 8.87 -13.93
N GLY A 551 12.10 8.45 -12.70
CA GLY A 551 12.34 9.25 -11.49
C GLY A 551 11.56 10.56 -11.34
N THR A 552 10.35 10.49 -10.79
CA THR A 552 9.74 11.10 -9.59
C THR A 552 8.21 10.97 -9.73
N GLY A 553 7.52 10.13 -8.94
CA GLY A 553 6.06 10.24 -8.80
C GLY A 553 5.28 9.01 -8.28
N SER A 554 4.89 9.10 -7.00
CA SER A 554 3.78 8.46 -6.25
C SER A 554 3.03 7.24 -6.85
N SER A 555 3.13 6.11 -6.15
CA SER A 555 2.27 4.93 -6.25
C SER A 555 0.82 5.24 -5.84
N PRO A 556 -0.21 4.60 -6.43
CA PRO A 556 -1.57 4.61 -5.91
C PRO A 556 -1.64 4.03 -4.50
N ALA A 557 -2.49 4.66 -3.68
CA ALA A 557 -2.56 4.62 -2.23
C ALA A 557 -2.48 3.22 -1.59
N ASP A 558 -1.52 3.08 -0.69
CA ASP A 558 -1.61 2.12 0.40
C ASP A 558 -2.92 2.40 1.17
N ILE A 559 -3.76 1.39 1.34
CA ILE A 559 -4.59 1.35 2.54
C ILE A 559 -3.61 1.02 3.65
N GLU A 560 -3.27 2.04 4.42
CA GLU A 560 -2.57 1.87 5.69
C GLU A 560 -3.32 0.86 6.55
N GLU A 561 -2.70 -0.30 6.76
CA GLU A 561 -2.92 -1.06 7.98
C GLU A 561 -2.30 -0.24 9.11
N LYS A 562 -3.12 0.49 9.87
CA LYS A 562 -2.79 1.21 11.12
C LYS A 562 -1.30 1.55 11.27
N ALA A 563 -0.78 2.54 10.54
CA ALA A 563 0.58 3.01 10.80
C ALA A 563 0.56 4.00 11.97
N SER A 564 0.51 3.50 13.20
CA SER A 564 1.01 4.27 14.36
C SER A 564 2.54 4.27 14.44
N ALA A 565 3.24 3.92 13.35
CA ALA A 565 4.67 3.69 13.36
C ALA A 565 5.50 4.98 13.40
N GLU A 566 4.93 6.16 13.19
CA GLU A 566 5.66 7.41 13.34
C GLU A 566 4.83 8.46 14.10
N LEU A 567 5.10 8.51 15.42
CA LEU A 567 5.20 9.73 16.26
C LEU A 567 4.13 9.87 17.38
N GLY A 568 4.63 9.96 18.61
CA GLY A 568 3.87 10.23 19.85
C GLY A 568 3.64 9.02 20.78
N CYS A 569 3.82 7.80 20.27
CA CYS A 569 3.75 6.57 21.03
C CYS A 569 5.14 5.93 21.15
N TYR A 570 5.54 5.58 22.36
CA TYR A 570 6.63 4.65 22.57
C TYR A 570 6.09 3.24 22.38
N HIS A 571 6.47 2.59 21.29
CA HIS A 571 6.07 1.23 20.94
C HIS A 571 7.30 0.32 21.02
N PHE A 572 7.16 -0.80 21.73
CA PHE A 572 8.22 -1.80 21.86
C PHE A 572 7.62 -3.17 21.56
N GLU A 573 8.01 -3.73 20.42
CA GLU A 573 7.84 -5.15 20.15
C GLU A 573 8.64 -5.97 21.17
N GLY A 574 8.31 -7.25 21.34
CA GLY A 574 9.10 -8.16 22.18
C GLY A 574 10.59 -8.18 21.81
N SER A 575 10.92 -8.05 20.52
CA SER A 575 12.29 -7.90 20.00
C SER A 575 12.96 -6.57 20.35
N ASP A 576 12.20 -5.51 20.63
CA ASP A 576 12.74 -4.22 21.09
C ASP A 576 13.00 -4.25 22.60
N ILE A 577 12.21 -5.03 23.34
CA ILE A 577 12.32 -5.23 24.78
C ILE A 577 13.52 -6.13 25.10
N TYR A 578 13.75 -7.20 24.32
CA TYR A 578 14.83 -8.15 24.53
C TYR A 578 15.41 -8.64 23.21
N ASN A 579 16.65 -8.25 22.93
CA ASN A 579 17.39 -8.69 21.76
C ASN A 579 18.84 -9.01 22.13
N SER A 580 19.51 -9.80 21.27
CA SER A 580 20.92 -10.17 21.45
C SER A 580 21.25 -10.85 22.79
N GLY A 581 20.26 -11.47 23.45
CA GLY A 581 20.42 -12.17 24.73
C GLY A 581 20.36 -11.28 25.98
N SER A 582 19.92 -10.03 25.85
CA SER A 582 19.75 -9.08 26.96
C SER A 582 18.53 -8.17 26.77
N PHE A 583 18.06 -7.54 27.84
CA PHE A 583 17.06 -6.48 27.73
C PHE A 583 17.65 -5.25 27.04
N ALA A 584 16.86 -4.60 26.18
CA ALA A 584 17.28 -3.51 25.30
C ALA A 584 16.31 -2.31 25.39
N SER A 585 16.59 -1.22 24.67
CA SER A 585 15.70 -0.04 24.59
C SER A 585 15.32 0.57 25.95
N ASN A 586 16.26 0.53 26.91
CA ASN A 586 16.08 0.92 28.33
C ASN A 586 15.10 0.06 29.14
N TRP A 587 14.65 -1.07 28.59
CA TRP A 587 14.02 -2.13 29.37
C TRP A 587 15.06 -2.82 30.25
N THR A 588 14.63 -3.17 31.46
CA THR A 588 15.44 -3.92 32.41
C THR A 588 14.57 -4.97 33.09
N THR A 589 15.18 -5.76 33.98
CA THR A 589 14.42 -6.68 34.83
C THR A 589 14.87 -6.56 36.28
N THR A 590 13.94 -6.77 37.20
CA THR A 590 14.24 -7.04 38.60
C THR A 590 14.17 -8.55 38.85
N GLY A 591 15.01 -9.09 39.73
CA GLY A 591 14.97 -10.51 40.07
C GLY A 591 15.53 -11.44 38.99
N THR A 592 14.94 -12.63 38.84
CA THR A 592 15.37 -13.65 37.86
C THR A 592 14.22 -13.97 36.92
N LEU A 593 14.26 -13.37 35.74
CA LEU A 593 13.30 -13.54 34.66
C LEU A 593 13.98 -14.24 33.48
N THR A 594 13.41 -15.34 33.00
CA THR A 594 13.89 -15.97 31.76
C THR A 594 13.17 -15.33 30.59
N ALA A 595 13.91 -14.66 29.73
CA ALA A 595 13.41 -14.00 28.54
C ALA A 595 13.84 -14.83 27.31
N THR A 596 12.88 -15.24 26.49
CA THR A 596 13.10 -16.06 25.29
C THR A 596 12.38 -15.41 24.12
N PRO A 597 13.09 -14.93 23.09
CA PRO A 597 12.46 -14.51 21.84
C PRO A 597 11.68 -15.68 21.23
N THR A 598 10.45 -15.43 20.82
CA THR A 598 9.56 -16.41 20.19
C THR A 598 8.89 -15.76 18.98
N GLY A 599 8.70 -16.50 17.89
CA GLY A 599 8.15 -15.88 16.67
C GLY A 599 9.08 -14.82 16.07
N ASP A 600 8.52 -13.91 15.27
CA ASP A 600 9.29 -12.89 14.54
C ASP A 600 9.54 -11.62 15.37
N SER A 601 8.68 -11.29 16.35
CA SER A 601 8.81 -10.13 17.23
C SER A 601 8.40 -10.35 18.69
N ASP A 602 7.86 -11.53 19.08
CA ASP A 602 7.37 -11.74 20.45
C ASP A 602 8.49 -12.07 21.47
N LEU A 603 8.20 -11.79 22.74
CA LEU A 603 9.04 -12.11 23.88
C LEU A 603 8.31 -12.96 24.91
N GLN A 604 8.73 -14.22 25.06
CA GLN A 604 8.29 -15.06 26.17
C GLN A 604 9.06 -14.73 27.46
N LEU A 605 8.33 -14.47 28.54
CA LEU A 605 8.85 -14.18 29.87
C LEU A 605 8.36 -15.25 30.85
N VAL A 606 9.31 -15.96 31.46
CA VAL A 606 9.06 -17.04 32.42
C VAL A 606 9.71 -16.74 33.76
N HIS A 607 8.90 -16.67 34.82
CA HIS A 607 9.35 -16.51 36.19
C HIS A 607 9.08 -17.78 37.03
N PRO A 608 10.07 -18.62 37.35
CA PRO A 608 9.86 -19.90 38.04
C PRO A 608 9.93 -19.83 39.58
N GLY A 609 9.95 -18.63 40.18
CA GLY A 609 10.44 -18.40 41.54
C GLY A 609 9.38 -17.99 42.58
N THR A 610 9.87 -17.58 43.76
CA THR A 610 9.06 -17.05 44.89
C THR A 610 9.50 -15.64 45.29
N SER A 611 10.15 -14.92 44.39
CA SER A 611 10.79 -13.63 44.67
C SER A 611 10.44 -12.63 43.59
N GLY A 612 10.06 -11.42 44.00
CA GLY A 612 9.64 -10.35 43.11
C GLY A 612 10.56 -10.21 41.91
N THR A 613 9.98 -10.41 40.74
CA THR A 613 10.62 -10.40 39.44
C THR A 613 9.70 -9.69 38.46
N THR A 614 10.15 -8.55 37.93
CA THR A 614 9.39 -7.75 36.97
C THR A 614 10.22 -7.46 35.73
N LEU A 615 9.56 -7.36 34.59
CA LEU A 615 10.01 -6.53 33.48
C LEU A 615 9.81 -5.06 33.88
N ASP A 616 10.83 -4.22 33.69
CA ASP A 616 10.85 -2.82 34.13
C ASP A 616 11.12 -1.90 32.93
N GLY A 617 10.10 -1.12 32.57
CA GLY A 617 10.11 -0.12 31.50
C GLY A 617 10.13 1.31 32.04
N THR A 618 10.61 1.55 33.26
CA THR A 618 10.53 2.90 33.85
C THR A 618 11.34 3.95 33.07
N ASN A 619 12.45 3.53 32.45
CA ASN A 619 13.40 4.42 31.77
C ASN A 619 13.26 4.42 30.24
N THR A 620 12.23 3.80 29.70
CA THR A 620 12.01 3.66 28.25
C THR A 620 11.40 4.92 27.62
N GLY A 621 11.24 6.00 28.40
CA GLY A 621 10.48 7.21 28.05
C GLY A 621 9.26 7.42 28.96
N TRP A 622 8.79 6.36 29.61
CA TRP A 622 7.63 6.36 30.52
C TRP A 622 7.70 7.45 31.61
N SER A 623 8.84 7.59 32.29
CA SER A 623 9.00 8.58 33.38
C SER A 623 8.85 10.04 32.94
N GLY A 624 9.05 10.33 31.65
CA GLY A 624 8.86 11.66 31.08
C GLY A 624 7.40 12.00 30.79
N ILE A 625 6.55 10.99 30.58
CA ILE A 625 5.15 11.20 30.14
C ILE A 625 4.10 10.89 31.21
N ASN A 626 4.50 10.19 32.28
CA ASN A 626 3.55 9.56 33.19
C ASN A 626 2.74 10.51 34.10
N HIS A 627 3.06 11.80 34.15
CA HIS A 627 2.32 12.80 34.93
C HIS A 627 1.07 13.33 34.21
N GLY A 628 1.08 13.34 32.86
CA GLY A 628 -0.03 13.80 32.03
C GLY A 628 -1.03 12.68 31.71
N PRO A 629 -2.09 12.94 30.92
CA PRO A 629 -2.89 11.86 30.38
C PRO A 629 -2.07 11.06 29.39
N TRP A 630 -2.19 9.75 29.50
CA TRP A 630 -1.51 8.81 28.64
C TRP A 630 -2.39 7.59 28.42
N THR A 631 -2.08 6.87 27.36
CA THR A 631 -2.61 5.53 27.12
C THR A 631 -1.47 4.54 27.23
N PHE A 632 -1.66 3.46 27.99
CA PHE A 632 -0.81 2.28 27.99
C PHE A 632 -1.56 1.15 27.29
N GLU A 633 -0.89 0.41 26.43
CA GLU A 633 -1.43 -0.77 25.77
C GLU A 633 -0.39 -1.89 25.78
N THR A 634 -0.83 -3.13 25.98
CA THR A 634 0.03 -4.30 25.74
C THR A 634 -0.80 -5.42 25.18
N ARG A 635 -0.25 -6.06 24.14
CA ARG A 635 -0.78 -7.32 23.62
C ARG A 635 0.03 -8.46 24.20
N ILE A 636 -0.65 -9.31 24.98
CA ILE A 636 -0.02 -10.32 25.83
C ILE A 636 -0.85 -11.60 25.82
N LYS A 637 -0.17 -12.74 25.66
CA LYS A 637 -0.71 -14.08 25.84
C LYS A 637 -0.26 -14.61 27.19
N PHE A 638 -1.21 -15.14 27.97
CA PHE A 638 -0.91 -15.76 29.25
C PHE A 638 -0.82 -17.28 29.09
N ASN A 639 0.40 -17.83 29.11
CA ASN A 639 0.63 -19.27 29.01
C ASN A 639 0.39 -19.97 30.36
N ASP A 640 0.76 -19.33 31.47
CA ASP A 640 0.38 -19.69 32.85
C ASP A 640 0.42 -18.44 33.73
N ILE A 641 -0.70 -18.13 34.40
CA ILE A 641 -0.80 -17.04 35.39
C ILE A 641 -1.57 -17.51 36.62
N SER A 642 -1.36 -18.77 37.04
CA SER A 642 -2.08 -19.40 38.15
C SER A 642 -2.03 -18.59 39.46
N ASN A 643 -0.96 -17.80 39.67
CA ASN A 643 -0.81 -16.92 40.84
C ASN A 643 -0.96 -15.43 40.50
N GLY A 644 -1.40 -15.10 39.28
CA GLY A 644 -1.60 -13.75 38.78
C GLY A 644 -0.32 -13.04 38.32
N ILE A 645 -0.50 -11.90 37.64
CA ILE A 645 0.56 -10.98 37.20
C ILE A 645 0.07 -9.53 37.36
N ILE A 646 0.99 -8.58 37.62
CA ILE A 646 0.66 -7.15 37.74
C ILE A 646 1.00 -6.37 36.47
N PHE A 647 0.15 -5.40 36.12
CA PHE A 647 0.54 -4.19 35.39
C PHE A 647 0.61 -3.02 36.37
N TRP A 648 1.82 -2.51 36.61
CA TRP A 648 2.11 -1.40 37.51
C TRP A 648 2.39 -0.15 36.68
N LEU A 649 1.48 0.83 36.73
CA LEU A 649 1.57 2.06 35.95
C LEU A 649 1.61 3.25 36.92
N GLY A 650 2.80 3.74 37.22
CA GLY A 650 3.02 4.93 38.05
C GLY A 650 2.62 6.19 37.31
N THR A 651 1.95 7.14 37.97
CA THR A 651 1.43 8.38 37.38
C THR A 651 2.25 9.62 37.77
N GLY A 652 3.46 9.41 38.28
CA GLY A 652 4.31 10.44 38.88
C GLY A 652 3.91 10.84 40.30
N THR A 653 2.61 10.91 40.59
CA THR A 653 2.04 11.29 41.91
C THR A 653 1.22 10.19 42.59
N HIS A 654 0.75 9.22 41.82
CA HIS A 654 0.00 8.05 42.26
C HIS A 654 0.50 6.79 41.52
N ARG A 655 -0.18 5.67 41.73
CA ARG A 655 0.03 4.43 40.97
C ARG A 655 -1.29 3.76 40.66
N ILE A 656 -1.34 3.16 39.48
CA ILE A 656 -2.40 2.28 38.99
C ILE A 656 -1.89 0.85 39.06
N LEU A 657 -2.65 -0.04 39.72
CA LEU A 657 -2.27 -1.43 39.97
C LEU A 657 -3.36 -2.39 39.47
N ILE A 658 -3.07 -3.08 38.37
CA ILE A 658 -4.00 -4.01 37.73
C ILE A 658 -3.47 -5.44 37.90
N GLU A 659 -4.26 -6.30 38.54
CA GLU A 659 -3.96 -7.72 38.75
C GLU A 659 -4.75 -8.57 37.75
N ALA A 660 -4.05 -9.28 36.87
CA ALA A 660 -4.63 -10.27 35.97
C ALA A 660 -4.41 -11.68 36.53
N TYR A 661 -5.49 -12.44 36.71
CA TYR A 661 -5.50 -13.87 37.06
C TYR A 661 -6.09 -14.68 35.90
N ALA A 662 -5.93 -16.00 35.92
CA ALA A 662 -6.51 -16.87 34.89
C ALA A 662 -8.03 -16.69 34.71
N ASP A 663 -8.77 -16.40 35.78
CA ASP A 663 -10.24 -16.36 35.80
C ASP A 663 -10.87 -14.95 35.98
N ARG A 664 -10.04 -13.90 36.10
CA ARG A 664 -10.49 -12.52 36.32
C ARG A 664 -9.39 -11.49 36.10
N THR A 665 -9.81 -10.23 35.93
CA THR A 665 -8.96 -9.05 36.14
C THR A 665 -9.58 -8.16 37.21
N GLN A 666 -8.74 -7.64 38.10
CA GLN A 666 -9.18 -6.78 39.21
C GLN A 666 -8.14 -5.68 39.45
N ASN A 667 -8.52 -4.64 40.18
CA ASN A 667 -7.54 -3.72 40.75
C ASN A 667 -6.95 -4.29 42.05
N PHE A 668 -5.88 -3.66 42.57
CA PHE A 668 -5.24 -4.12 43.81
C PHE A 668 -6.23 -4.29 44.96
N GLY A 669 -6.30 -5.52 45.48
CA GLY A 669 -7.20 -5.90 46.56
C GLY A 669 -8.69 -5.93 46.19
N ALA A 670 -9.06 -5.90 44.90
CA ALA A 670 -10.44 -5.93 44.40
C ALA A 670 -11.34 -4.84 45.01
N SER A 671 -10.81 -3.62 45.14
CA SER A 671 -11.44 -2.52 45.86
C SER A 671 -12.35 -1.65 44.99
N SER A 672 -12.05 -1.51 43.69
CA SER A 672 -12.84 -0.69 42.75
C SER A 672 -13.47 -1.51 41.62
N PHE A 673 -12.78 -2.54 41.13
CA PHE A 673 -13.36 -3.50 40.18
C PHE A 673 -12.76 -4.90 40.35
N ASN A 674 -13.56 -5.89 39.98
CA ASN A 674 -13.21 -7.31 39.94
C ASN A 674 -14.14 -7.98 38.93
N VAL A 675 -13.63 -8.22 37.72
CA VAL A 675 -14.42 -8.72 36.59
C VAL A 675 -13.93 -10.11 36.21
N SER A 676 -14.82 -11.10 36.28
CA SER A 676 -14.49 -12.48 35.88
C SER A 676 -14.54 -12.63 34.37
N HIS A 677 -13.48 -13.20 33.80
CA HIS A 677 -13.33 -13.57 32.39
C HIS A 677 -12.13 -14.52 32.26
N ASN A 678 -12.03 -15.26 31.17
CA ASN A 678 -10.94 -16.22 30.98
C ASN A 678 -9.73 -15.53 30.35
N ASN A 679 -8.63 -15.39 31.08
CA ASN A 679 -7.34 -14.94 30.54
C ASN A 679 -6.44 -16.10 30.10
N HIS A 680 -6.79 -17.34 30.46
CA HIS A 680 -5.99 -18.53 30.21
C HIS A 680 -6.66 -19.42 29.14
N ASP A 681 -6.89 -18.86 27.96
CA ASP A 681 -7.38 -19.56 26.77
C ASP A 681 -6.28 -19.84 25.72
N ASN A 682 -5.04 -19.44 26.02
CA ASN A 682 -3.87 -19.61 25.16
C ASN A 682 -3.93 -18.75 23.87
N GLU A 683 -4.70 -17.66 23.89
CA GLU A 683 -4.74 -16.62 22.84
C GLU A 683 -4.05 -15.33 23.33
N TYR A 684 -3.76 -14.41 22.39
CA TYR A 684 -3.30 -13.06 22.73
C TYR A 684 -4.48 -12.17 23.08
N HIS A 685 -4.33 -11.38 24.14
CA HIS A 685 -5.30 -10.37 24.53
C HIS A 685 -4.66 -9.00 24.59
N THR A 686 -5.44 -7.99 24.26
CA THR A 686 -5.01 -6.59 24.32
C THR A 686 -5.54 -5.96 25.58
N TYR A 687 -4.64 -5.53 26.46
CA TYR A 687 -4.95 -4.73 27.64
C TYR A 687 -4.65 -3.28 27.36
N LYS A 688 -5.62 -2.40 27.59
CA LYS A 688 -5.51 -0.97 27.32
C LYS A 688 -5.93 -0.17 28.55
N VAL A 689 -5.09 0.76 28.99
CA VAL A 689 -5.32 1.61 30.16
C VAL A 689 -5.21 3.08 29.77
N THR A 690 -6.18 3.90 30.18
CA THR A 690 -6.09 5.37 30.06
C THR A 690 -5.95 6.01 31.43
N HIS A 691 -5.09 7.01 31.52
CA HIS A 691 -4.92 7.83 32.72
C HIS A 691 -5.66 9.15 32.59
N ASP A 692 -6.59 9.42 33.51
CA ASP A 692 -7.34 10.68 33.60
C ASP A 692 -6.92 11.44 34.87
N PRO A 693 -5.84 12.24 34.81
CA PRO A 693 -5.32 12.98 35.97
C PRO A 693 -6.32 14.02 36.50
N ALA A 694 -7.18 14.58 35.66
CA ALA A 694 -8.17 15.58 36.04
C ALA A 694 -9.32 14.94 36.85
N GLY A 695 -9.79 13.77 36.42
CA GLY A 695 -10.79 12.98 37.13
C GLY A 695 -10.23 12.23 38.35
N GLY A 696 -8.91 12.03 38.41
CA GLY A 696 -8.26 11.21 39.42
C GLY A 696 -8.59 9.73 39.28
N VAL A 697 -8.82 9.29 38.04
CA VAL A 697 -9.28 7.93 37.70
C VAL A 697 -8.52 7.36 36.51
N TYR A 698 -8.67 6.06 36.29
CA TYR A 698 -8.23 5.37 35.09
C TYR A 698 -9.33 4.47 34.54
N HIS A 699 -9.24 4.16 33.25
CA HIS A 699 -10.11 3.16 32.61
C HIS A 699 -9.28 2.03 32.05
N LEU A 700 -9.79 0.80 32.15
CA LEU A 700 -9.13 -0.40 31.65
C LEU A 700 -10.08 -1.15 30.72
N TRP A 701 -9.58 -1.52 29.54
CA TRP A 701 -10.23 -2.42 28.60
C TRP A 701 -9.41 -3.68 28.39
N ARG A 702 -10.10 -4.77 28.08
CA ARG A 702 -9.52 -5.98 27.50
C ARG A 702 -10.26 -6.33 26.23
N ASP A 703 -9.55 -6.50 25.11
CA ASP A 703 -10.13 -6.84 23.80
C ASP A 703 -11.32 -5.95 23.43
N GLY A 704 -11.19 -4.64 23.70
CA GLY A 704 -12.24 -3.63 23.48
C GLY A 704 -13.37 -3.59 24.53
N VAL A 705 -13.39 -4.51 25.49
CA VAL A 705 -14.42 -4.55 26.55
C VAL A 705 -13.95 -3.77 27.78
N LEU A 706 -14.69 -2.73 28.16
CA LEU A 706 -14.42 -1.93 29.37
C LEU A 706 -14.61 -2.79 30.64
N LEU A 707 -13.56 -2.90 31.45
CA LEU A 707 -13.56 -3.66 32.72
C LEU A 707 -13.76 -2.77 33.95
N THR A 708 -13.32 -1.52 33.90
CA THR A 708 -13.57 -0.53 34.96
C THR A 708 -15.01 -0.01 34.92
N PRO A 709 -15.53 0.58 36.01
CA PRO A 709 -16.79 1.31 35.95
C PRO A 709 -16.74 2.42 34.89
N ALA A 710 -17.89 2.78 34.32
CA ALA A 710 -17.98 3.85 33.32
C ALA A 710 -17.40 5.20 33.82
N ALA A 711 -17.53 5.47 35.13
CA ALA A 711 -16.97 6.66 35.77
C ALA A 711 -15.44 6.58 36.03
N GLY A 712 -14.77 5.51 35.61
CA GLY A 712 -13.37 5.22 35.91
C GLY A 712 -13.16 4.58 37.29
N ALA A 713 -12.00 3.97 37.49
CA ALA A 713 -11.52 3.46 38.77
C ALA A 713 -10.59 4.48 39.44
N PRO A 714 -10.73 4.74 40.75
CA PRO A 714 -9.84 5.65 41.47
C PRO A 714 -8.44 5.05 41.66
N TYR A 715 -7.42 5.90 41.76
CA TYR A 715 -6.05 5.48 42.05
C TYR A 715 -5.91 4.78 43.40
N GLU A 716 -5.04 3.78 43.47
CA GLU A 716 -4.97 2.87 44.60
C GLU A 716 -4.25 3.49 45.81
N GLN A 717 -3.18 4.29 45.61
CA GLN A 717 -2.49 5.03 46.68
C GLN A 717 -1.79 6.30 46.16
N ALA A 718 -1.84 7.39 46.95
CA ALA A 718 -1.01 8.58 46.74
C ALA A 718 0.44 8.29 47.15
N ALA A 719 1.33 8.20 46.17
CA ALA A 719 2.75 8.00 46.34
C ALA A 719 3.45 8.49 45.08
N SER A 720 4.54 9.25 45.23
CA SER A 720 5.34 9.61 44.06
C SER A 720 5.93 8.33 43.47
N ASP A 721 5.42 7.94 42.31
CA ASP A 721 5.71 6.66 41.68
C ASP A 721 5.72 6.86 40.16
N GLN A 722 6.88 6.64 39.56
CA GLN A 722 7.10 6.83 38.13
C GLN A 722 7.27 5.51 37.39
N ARG A 723 7.02 4.37 38.03
CA ARG A 723 7.44 3.08 37.49
C ARG A 723 6.49 2.51 36.46
N LEU A 724 7.03 1.78 35.50
CA LEU A 724 6.30 0.89 34.60
C LEU A 724 6.80 -0.53 34.82
N LEU A 725 6.02 -1.38 35.49
CA LEU A 725 6.42 -2.77 35.79
C LEU A 725 5.37 -3.77 35.31
N ILE A 726 5.83 -4.88 34.73
CA ILE A 726 5.00 -6.04 34.37
C ILE A 726 5.61 -7.28 35.04
N GLY A 727 4.86 -8.00 35.89
CA GLY A 727 5.38 -9.23 36.51
C GLY A 727 4.94 -9.48 37.96
N ASP A 728 5.85 -10.05 38.76
CA ASP A 728 5.69 -10.28 40.21
C ASP A 728 6.37 -9.16 40.99
N TYR A 729 5.61 -8.33 41.69
CA TYR A 729 6.15 -7.26 42.52
C TYR A 729 6.30 -7.66 44.00
N THR A 730 5.95 -8.89 44.37
CA THR A 730 5.89 -9.34 45.77
C THR A 730 6.96 -10.38 46.08
N SER A 731 7.22 -10.65 47.36
CA SER A 731 7.93 -11.87 47.78
C SER A 731 6.95 -12.94 48.28
N GLY A 732 5.70 -12.86 47.86
CA GLY A 732 4.55 -13.62 48.36
C GLY A 732 4.20 -14.80 47.47
N ALA A 733 2.93 -15.22 47.51
CA ALA A 733 2.42 -16.25 46.60
C ALA A 733 1.99 -15.68 45.24
N PHE A 734 1.56 -14.42 45.19
CA PHE A 734 1.17 -13.72 43.97
C PHE A 734 2.36 -13.62 43.02
N GLY A 735 2.14 -13.76 41.71
CA GLY A 735 3.21 -13.62 40.71
C GLY A 735 4.10 -14.86 40.53
N ASN A 736 4.12 -15.80 41.47
CA ASN A 736 4.98 -16.98 41.34
C ASN A 736 4.59 -17.86 40.14
N ASN A 737 5.57 -18.35 39.39
CA ASN A 737 5.38 -19.27 38.25
C ASN A 737 4.57 -18.69 37.08
N PHE A 738 4.65 -17.37 36.82
CA PHE A 738 4.04 -16.83 35.59
C PHE A 738 4.87 -17.21 34.35
N ASP A 739 4.16 -17.49 33.27
CA ASP A 739 4.66 -17.67 31.90
C ASP A 739 3.75 -16.87 30.97
N VAL A 740 4.31 -15.85 30.34
CA VAL A 740 3.58 -14.96 29.44
C VAL A 740 4.39 -14.75 28.17
N THR A 741 3.70 -14.43 27.07
CA THR A 741 4.33 -14.02 25.82
C THR A 741 3.81 -12.64 25.46
N ILE A 742 4.70 -11.65 25.46
CA ILE A 742 4.40 -10.27 25.10
C ILE A 742 4.68 -10.13 23.60
N ASP A 743 3.67 -9.67 22.87
CA ASP A 743 3.81 -9.24 21.48
C ASP A 743 4.40 -7.84 21.47
N TYR A 744 3.68 -6.87 22.06
CA TYR A 744 4.18 -5.52 22.24
C TYR A 744 3.76 -4.86 23.57
N VAL A 745 4.49 -3.82 23.93
CA VAL A 745 4.11 -2.80 24.92
C VAL A 745 4.17 -1.43 24.26
N GLN A 746 3.08 -0.68 24.36
CA GLN A 746 2.94 0.65 23.78
C GLN A 746 2.45 1.64 24.83
N TYR A 747 2.92 2.88 24.77
CA TYR A 747 2.28 3.97 25.49
C TYR A 747 2.43 5.32 24.78
N CYS A 748 1.36 6.11 24.81
CA CYS A 748 1.22 7.33 24.00
C CYS A 748 0.85 8.54 24.86
N VAL A 749 1.31 9.72 24.44
CA VAL A 749 0.78 11.01 24.87
C VAL A 749 -0.20 11.48 23.81
N GLY A 750 -1.46 11.08 23.96
CA GLY A 750 -2.49 11.29 22.94
C GLY A 750 -3.78 10.51 23.20
N PHE A 751 -4.74 10.70 22.30
CA PHE A 751 -6.08 10.12 22.38
C PHE A 751 -6.54 9.62 21.00
N LYS A 752 -6.89 8.34 20.90
CA LYS A 752 -7.74 7.84 19.80
C LYS A 752 -9.16 8.39 19.93
N GLY A 753 -9.95 8.33 18.87
CA GLY A 753 -11.32 8.80 18.84
C GLY A 753 -12.17 8.27 20.00
N ASN A 754 -12.12 6.96 20.26
CA ASN A 754 -12.83 6.33 21.38
C ASN A 754 -12.30 6.66 22.78
N GLN A 755 -11.19 7.39 22.86
CA GLN A 755 -10.61 7.92 24.09
C GLN A 755 -10.90 9.41 24.27
N ILE A 756 -11.42 10.06 23.22
CA ILE A 756 -12.02 11.39 23.29
C ILE A 756 -13.50 11.25 23.64
N TYR A 757 -14.19 10.28 23.05
CA TYR A 757 -15.62 10.02 23.23
C TYR A 757 -15.91 8.52 23.37
N ASP A 758 -16.56 8.09 24.44
CA ASP A 758 -16.80 6.65 24.72
C ASP A 758 -18.03 6.05 24.00
N GLY A 759 -18.62 6.79 23.06
CA GLY A 759 -19.90 6.46 22.42
C GLY A 759 -21.11 7.08 23.13
N THR A 760 -20.95 7.64 24.33
CA THR A 760 -21.99 8.35 25.08
C THR A 760 -21.53 9.72 25.59
N ASN A 761 -20.35 9.80 26.21
CA ASN A 761 -19.79 10.97 26.86
C ASN A 761 -18.38 11.26 26.35
N TYR A 762 -17.99 12.54 26.40
CA TYR A 762 -16.59 12.91 26.31
C TYR A 762 -15.87 12.52 27.61
N ILE A 763 -14.67 11.98 27.49
CA ILE A 763 -13.89 11.40 28.59
C ILE A 763 -12.44 11.92 28.55
N ASN A 764 -11.62 11.58 29.56
CA ASN A 764 -10.19 11.92 29.62
C ASN A 764 -9.88 13.43 29.48
N GLY A 765 -10.69 14.29 30.12
CA GLY A 765 -10.51 15.75 30.08
C GLY A 765 -11.07 16.44 28.85
N TRP A 766 -11.67 15.69 27.92
CA TRP A 766 -12.40 16.23 26.78
C TRP A 766 -13.82 16.62 27.16
N SER A 767 -14.34 17.63 26.46
CA SER A 767 -15.74 18.05 26.56
C SER A 767 -16.22 18.62 25.23
N SER A 768 -17.51 18.88 25.10
CA SER A 768 -18.05 19.65 23.97
C SER A 768 -18.66 20.95 24.45
N VAL A 769 -18.49 22.02 23.68
CA VAL A 769 -19.19 23.29 23.90
C VAL A 769 -20.14 23.55 22.74
N GLN A 770 -21.33 24.04 23.08
CA GLN A 770 -22.37 24.33 22.10
C GLN A 770 -22.97 25.71 22.40
N THR A 771 -22.71 26.68 21.53
CA THR A 771 -23.14 28.08 21.66
C THR A 771 -23.98 28.48 20.45
N GLY A 772 -25.26 28.10 20.47
CA GLY A 772 -26.20 28.44 19.39
C GLY A 772 -26.29 27.39 18.27
N GLY A 773 -25.36 26.43 18.21
CA GLY A 773 -25.41 25.24 17.36
C GLY A 773 -25.62 23.92 18.12
N PHE A 774 -25.48 22.79 17.42
CA PHE A 774 -25.57 21.44 18.01
C PHE A 774 -24.52 20.49 17.42
N LEU A 775 -23.64 19.98 18.29
CA LEU A 775 -22.60 19.02 17.94
C LEU A 775 -23.11 17.59 18.14
N VAL A 776 -23.01 16.76 17.10
CA VAL A 776 -23.26 15.32 17.14
C VAL A 776 -21.92 14.60 17.15
N SER A 777 -21.80 13.60 18.00
CA SER A 777 -20.57 12.80 18.14
C SER A 777 -20.93 11.33 18.11
N ALA A 778 -20.18 10.54 17.35
CA ALA A 778 -20.41 9.10 17.21
C ALA A 778 -19.09 8.39 16.99
N LEU A 779 -19.00 7.15 17.48
CA LEU A 779 -17.91 6.27 17.11
C LEU A 779 -18.21 5.55 15.80
N ILE A 780 -17.24 5.53 14.91
CA ILE A 780 -17.22 4.78 13.65
C ILE A 780 -16.22 3.64 13.84
N ASP A 781 -16.58 2.43 13.37
CA ASP A 781 -15.71 1.24 13.34
C ASP A 781 -14.99 0.89 14.66
N THR A 782 -15.58 1.30 15.80
CA THR A 782 -15.22 1.06 17.22
C THR A 782 -14.16 1.97 17.85
N ASP A 783 -13.32 2.66 17.08
CA ASP A 783 -12.25 3.52 17.60
C ASP A 783 -12.20 4.96 17.05
N ASP A 784 -12.78 5.25 15.89
CA ASP A 784 -12.75 6.59 15.30
C ASP A 784 -13.88 7.49 15.82
N LEU A 785 -13.58 8.75 16.12
CA LEU A 785 -14.56 9.74 16.57
C LEU A 785 -15.00 10.62 15.41
N ARG A 786 -16.24 10.45 14.96
CA ARG A 786 -16.88 11.38 14.05
C ARG A 786 -17.60 12.49 14.80
N ILE A 787 -17.27 13.75 14.49
CA ILE A 787 -17.91 14.95 15.00
C ILE A 787 -18.57 15.74 13.86
N VAL A 788 -19.84 16.09 14.06
CA VAL A 788 -20.65 16.80 13.06
C VAL A 788 -21.34 17.99 13.72
N ASN A 789 -21.10 19.20 13.21
CA ASN A 789 -21.95 20.35 13.50
C ASN A 789 -23.04 20.42 12.42
N ALA A 790 -24.29 20.09 12.75
CA ALA A 790 -25.37 20.04 11.76
C ALA A 790 -26.18 21.34 11.64
N SER A 791 -25.79 22.40 12.35
CA SER A 791 -26.56 23.65 12.42
C SER A 791 -25.67 24.89 12.30
N SER A 792 -26.30 26.07 12.31
CA SER A 792 -25.61 27.35 12.32
C SER A 792 -25.23 27.74 13.74
N GLY A 793 -23.96 28.03 13.99
CA GLY A 793 -23.45 28.55 15.27
C GLY A 793 -22.41 27.67 15.97
N GLY A 794 -21.60 28.34 16.80
CA GLY A 794 -20.37 27.80 17.38
C GLY A 794 -20.55 26.51 18.17
N THR A 795 -19.92 25.45 17.68
CA THR A 795 -19.79 24.18 18.39
C THR A 795 -18.40 23.60 18.20
N TRP A 796 -17.82 23.10 19.29
CA TRP A 796 -16.47 22.55 19.25
C TRP A 796 -16.26 21.48 20.31
N VAL A 797 -15.24 20.66 20.06
CA VAL A 797 -14.64 19.78 21.04
C VAL A 797 -13.53 20.54 21.76
N GLU A 798 -13.52 20.45 23.07
CA GLU A 798 -12.65 21.19 23.98
C GLU A 798 -11.75 20.20 24.73
N GLY A 799 -10.46 20.24 24.42
CA GLY A 799 -9.39 19.44 25.01
C GLY A 799 -8.61 20.16 26.10
N THR A 800 -9.00 21.36 26.54
CA THR A 800 -8.27 22.09 27.59
C THR A 800 -8.02 21.26 28.86
N GLY A 801 -8.97 20.40 29.23
CA GLY A 801 -8.88 19.56 30.44
C GLY A 801 -7.95 18.36 30.32
N THR A 802 -7.31 18.12 29.16
CA THR A 802 -6.41 17.00 28.91
C THR A 802 -5.00 17.24 29.49
N GLY A 803 -4.84 18.13 30.47
CA GLY A 803 -3.51 18.58 30.92
C GLY A 803 -2.74 19.44 29.90
N TRP A 804 -3.39 19.83 28.79
CA TRP A 804 -2.83 20.73 27.79
C TRP A 804 -2.37 22.06 28.42
N SER A 805 -3.24 22.67 29.22
CA SER A 805 -3.00 23.98 29.84
C SER A 805 -1.84 24.02 30.83
N ASP A 806 -1.34 22.86 31.27
CA ASP A 806 -0.25 22.78 32.24
C ASP A 806 1.13 22.77 31.55
N ASN A 807 1.19 22.50 30.24
CA ASN A 807 2.44 22.26 29.51
C ASN A 807 2.55 23.02 28.17
N ASN A 808 1.58 23.89 27.86
CA ASN A 808 1.48 24.58 26.58
C ASN A 808 2.39 25.82 26.41
N ASP A 809 3.06 26.26 27.48
CA ASP A 809 3.97 27.42 27.48
C ASP A 809 5.34 27.13 26.85
N GLY A 810 5.72 25.85 26.76
CA GLY A 810 7.02 25.39 26.26
C GLY A 810 7.02 25.01 24.77
N ASN A 811 8.10 24.39 24.32
CA ASN A 811 8.15 23.79 22.99
C ASN A 811 7.31 22.52 22.96
N TRP A 812 6.51 22.35 21.93
CA TRP A 812 5.68 21.16 21.75
C TRP A 812 5.33 20.93 20.28
N THR A 813 4.92 19.70 19.99
CA THR A 813 4.40 19.28 18.69
C THR A 813 3.02 18.67 18.92
N TYR A 814 2.02 19.23 18.25
CA TYR A 814 0.65 18.73 18.19
C TYR A 814 0.44 18.01 16.86
N GLU A 815 -0.25 16.90 16.88
CA GLU A 815 -0.65 16.20 15.67
C GLU A 815 -2.08 15.69 15.76
N ILE A 816 -2.78 15.74 14.63
CA ILE A 816 -4.10 15.14 14.47
C ILE A 816 -4.16 14.37 13.15
N ARG A 817 -4.57 13.11 13.26
CA ARG A 817 -4.96 12.29 12.12
C ARG A 817 -6.47 12.37 11.95
N ALA A 818 -6.91 13.05 10.90
CA ALA A 818 -8.33 13.27 10.66
C ALA A 818 -8.70 13.21 9.18
N LYS A 819 -9.88 12.68 8.92
CA LYS A 819 -10.58 12.77 7.64
C LYS A 819 -11.59 13.89 7.71
N PHE A 820 -11.55 14.80 6.74
CA PHE A 820 -12.48 15.91 6.65
C PHE A 820 -13.53 15.58 5.58
N ASP A 821 -14.70 15.09 5.99
CA ASP A 821 -15.78 14.72 5.08
C ASP A 821 -16.55 15.96 4.58
N ASN A 822 -16.65 17.01 5.41
CA ASN A 822 -17.16 18.31 5.01
C ASN A 822 -16.57 19.42 5.88
N VAL A 823 -15.85 20.35 5.27
CA VAL A 823 -15.34 21.57 5.93
C VAL A 823 -15.58 22.81 5.09
N THR A 824 -16.69 22.85 4.34
CA THR A 824 -17.01 23.93 3.38
C THR A 824 -16.91 25.32 3.99
N ASN A 825 -17.30 25.48 5.25
CA ASN A 825 -17.24 26.75 5.96
C ASN A 825 -16.03 26.90 6.89
N GLY A 826 -15.09 25.97 6.81
CA GLY A 826 -13.90 25.89 7.64
C GLY A 826 -14.05 24.96 8.84
N PHE A 827 -12.93 24.49 9.34
CA PHE A 827 -12.77 23.81 10.63
C PHE A 827 -11.53 24.39 11.30
N GLU A 828 -11.59 24.68 12.61
CA GLU A 828 -10.48 25.31 13.31
C GLU A 828 -9.78 24.36 14.27
N ILE A 829 -8.45 24.37 14.20
CA ILE A 829 -7.55 23.85 15.21
C ILE A 829 -6.98 25.05 15.97
N TRP A 830 -7.38 25.21 17.22
CA TRP A 830 -6.97 26.33 18.08
C TRP A 830 -6.14 25.79 19.23
N LEU A 831 -4.90 26.26 19.33
CA LEU A 831 -3.91 25.86 20.32
C LEU A 831 -3.41 27.12 21.06
N GLY A 832 -3.85 27.29 22.31
CA GLY A 832 -3.35 28.32 23.20
C GLY A 832 -1.98 27.93 23.76
N THR A 833 -1.03 28.86 23.79
CA THR A 833 0.36 28.67 24.26
C THR A 833 0.60 29.33 25.64
N GLY A 834 -0.50 29.53 26.38
CA GLY A 834 -0.61 30.24 27.66
C GLY A 834 -0.44 31.75 27.59
N THR A 835 0.40 32.26 26.68
CA THR A 835 0.59 33.71 26.44
C THR A 835 0.24 34.16 25.02
N ASN A 836 0.09 33.24 24.08
CA ASN A 836 -0.32 33.50 22.70
C ASN A 836 -1.33 32.43 22.20
N ILE A 837 -1.80 32.60 20.97
CA ILE A 837 -2.74 31.71 20.31
C ILE A 837 -2.24 31.35 18.91
N ILE A 838 -2.27 30.06 18.59
CA ILE A 838 -2.10 29.50 17.25
C ILE A 838 -3.47 29.02 16.75
N ARG A 839 -3.86 29.42 15.53
CA ARG A 839 -5.15 29.08 14.93
C ARG A 839 -4.98 28.67 13.48
N VAL A 840 -5.13 27.39 13.22
CA VAL A 840 -5.07 26.80 11.88
C VAL A 840 -6.49 26.51 11.40
N GLN A 841 -6.83 27.02 10.21
CA GLN A 841 -8.14 26.86 9.59
C GLN A 841 -8.03 25.95 8.37
N VAL A 842 -8.78 24.85 8.41
CA VAL A 842 -8.86 23.84 7.35
C VAL A 842 -10.12 24.09 6.52
N TYR A 843 -9.96 24.30 5.22
CA TYR A 843 -11.02 24.44 4.22
C TYR A 843 -10.92 23.29 3.21
N PRO A 844 -11.93 23.07 2.35
CA PRO A 844 -11.87 21.98 1.37
C PRO A 844 -10.69 22.12 0.40
N ASP A 845 -10.34 23.37 0.07
CA ASP A 845 -9.39 23.74 -0.99
C ASP A 845 -8.07 24.33 -0.48
N ARG A 846 -7.91 24.49 0.84
CA ARG A 846 -6.71 25.07 1.45
C ARG A 846 -6.61 24.84 2.96
N THR A 847 -5.41 25.06 3.49
CA THR A 847 -5.18 25.30 4.91
C THR A 847 -4.48 26.64 5.09
N GLN A 848 -4.89 27.40 6.11
CA GLN A 848 -4.38 28.75 6.36
C GLN A 848 -4.29 29.07 7.86
N ASP A 849 -3.59 30.14 8.22
CA ASP A 849 -3.67 30.77 9.55
C ASP A 849 -4.98 31.57 9.70
N PHE A 850 -5.26 32.06 10.91
CA PHE A 850 -6.47 32.84 11.17
C PHE A 850 -6.44 34.17 10.42
N GLY A 851 -7.26 34.25 9.36
CA GLY A 851 -7.31 35.41 8.47
C GLY A 851 -6.35 35.33 7.27
N GLY A 852 -5.55 34.27 7.16
CA GLY A 852 -4.74 33.96 5.97
C GLY A 852 -3.61 34.94 5.69
N ASN A 853 -3.02 35.56 6.73
CA ASN A 853 -1.99 36.59 6.57
C ASN A 853 -0.57 36.06 6.75
N GLY A 854 -0.40 35.00 7.54
CA GLY A 854 0.86 34.31 7.78
C GLY A 854 1.11 33.18 6.77
N PHE A 855 0.13 32.31 6.53
CA PHE A 855 0.18 31.30 5.49
C PHE A 855 -1.20 30.97 4.94
N ASN A 856 -1.25 30.67 3.64
CA ASN A 856 -2.48 30.27 2.95
C ASN A 856 -2.09 29.38 1.77
N VAL A 857 -2.20 28.07 1.96
CA VAL A 857 -1.69 27.06 1.02
C VAL A 857 -2.85 26.26 0.48
N ALA A 858 -3.01 26.27 -0.85
CA ALA A 858 -4.05 25.52 -1.54
C ALA A 858 -3.70 24.02 -1.66
N HIS A 859 -4.63 23.16 -1.30
CA HIS A 859 -4.59 21.69 -1.44
C HIS A 859 -5.98 21.12 -1.10
N ASN A 860 -6.25 19.87 -1.50
CA ASN A 860 -7.55 19.25 -1.23
C ASN A 860 -7.57 18.56 0.14
N ASN A 861 -8.44 18.98 1.05
CA ASN A 861 -8.64 18.33 2.35
C ASN A 861 -9.85 17.40 2.40
N VAL A 862 -10.70 17.39 1.37
CA VAL A 862 -11.95 16.62 1.30
C VAL A 862 -11.90 15.54 0.21
N ASP A 863 -10.78 14.79 0.15
CA ASP A 863 -10.56 13.71 -0.82
C ASP A 863 -11.07 12.33 -0.36
N GLY A 864 -11.62 12.25 0.86
CA GLY A 864 -12.14 11.03 1.45
C GLY A 864 -11.09 10.20 2.20
N LEU A 865 -9.87 10.71 2.36
CA LEU A 865 -8.77 10.06 3.08
C LEU A 865 -8.54 10.71 4.46
N PHE A 866 -7.82 10.00 5.33
CA PHE A 866 -7.25 10.59 6.54
C PHE A 866 -5.97 11.34 6.19
N HIS A 867 -5.73 12.46 6.87
CA HIS A 867 -4.53 13.26 6.75
C HIS A 867 -3.92 13.54 8.12
N ASP A 868 -2.60 13.65 8.14
CA ASP A 868 -1.82 13.96 9.33
C ASP A 868 -1.47 15.45 9.35
N PHE A 869 -2.11 16.20 10.22
CA PHE A 869 -1.81 17.62 10.44
C PHE A 869 -0.92 17.77 11.66
N ARG A 870 0.29 18.31 11.46
CA ARG A 870 1.24 18.60 12.53
C ARG A 870 1.40 20.09 12.73
N ILE A 871 1.36 20.54 13.98
CA ILE A 871 1.61 21.92 14.39
C ILE A 871 2.72 21.90 15.45
N ALA A 872 3.84 22.54 15.16
CA ALA A 872 4.97 22.61 16.09
C ALA A 872 5.15 24.04 16.61
N HIS A 873 5.25 24.19 17.93
CA HIS A 873 5.44 25.44 18.63
C HIS A 873 6.89 25.57 19.09
N ASP A 874 7.56 26.63 18.64
CA ASP A 874 8.86 27.04 19.15
C ASP A 874 8.72 28.32 19.98
N ALA A 875 8.66 28.11 21.28
CA ALA A 875 8.58 29.17 22.27
C ALA A 875 9.87 30.02 22.29
N GLY A 876 11.02 29.46 21.89
CA GLY A 876 12.30 30.13 21.83
C GLY A 876 12.38 31.16 20.70
N ALA A 877 11.93 30.78 19.50
CA ALA A 877 11.86 31.69 18.35
C ALA A 877 10.56 32.51 18.28
N GLN A 878 9.59 32.22 19.14
CA GLN A 878 8.27 32.87 19.20
C GLN A 878 7.40 32.65 17.96
N MET A 879 7.43 31.44 17.40
CA MET A 879 6.76 31.11 16.14
C MET A 879 6.18 29.70 16.18
N TYR A 880 5.41 29.36 15.14
CA TYR A 880 4.93 28.01 14.91
C TYR A 880 5.09 27.56 13.46
N HIS A 881 5.06 26.25 13.27
CA HIS A 881 5.12 25.59 11.97
C HIS A 881 3.93 24.66 11.79
N VAL A 882 3.46 24.53 10.55
CA VAL A 882 2.34 23.64 10.20
C VAL A 882 2.78 22.74 9.07
N PHE A 883 2.44 21.45 9.18
CA PHE A 883 2.67 20.44 8.16
C PHE A 883 1.39 19.66 7.91
N ARG A 884 1.25 19.12 6.70
CA ARG A 884 0.21 18.15 6.33
C ARG A 884 0.87 17.00 5.59
N ASP A 885 0.65 15.76 6.03
CA ASP A 885 1.21 14.55 5.41
C ASP A 885 2.74 14.63 5.23
N GLY A 886 3.43 15.24 6.20
CA GLY A 886 4.88 15.50 6.16
C GLY A 886 5.32 16.76 5.40
N GLU A 887 4.46 17.35 4.56
CA GLU A 887 4.78 18.56 3.79
C GLU A 887 4.57 19.83 4.62
N ARG A 888 5.57 20.73 4.61
CA ARG A 888 5.52 21.99 5.35
C ARG A 888 4.59 23.00 4.64
N LEU A 889 3.58 23.49 5.35
CA LEU A 889 2.64 24.51 4.88
C LEU A 889 3.04 25.94 5.27
N THR A 890 3.79 26.10 6.36
CA THR A 890 4.36 27.39 6.76
C THR A 890 5.67 27.68 6.03
N PRO A 891 6.11 28.95 5.94
CA PRO A 891 7.47 29.27 5.54
C PRO A 891 8.50 28.55 6.42
N ILE A 892 9.71 28.35 5.89
CA ILE A 892 10.83 27.73 6.61
C ILE A 892 11.10 28.45 7.93
N ALA A 893 11.03 29.79 7.90
CA ALA A 893 11.18 30.65 9.06
C ALA A 893 9.99 30.61 10.03
N GLY A 894 8.95 29.78 9.83
CA GLY A 894 7.77 29.75 10.68
C GLY A 894 6.83 30.94 10.47
N VAL A 895 5.79 30.99 11.31
CA VAL A 895 4.78 32.06 11.31
C VAL A 895 4.61 32.61 12.72
N ASP A 896 4.42 33.92 12.84
CA ASP A 896 4.08 34.61 14.09
C ASP A 896 2.73 34.12 14.64
N TYR A 897 2.53 34.20 15.96
CA TYR A 897 1.25 33.89 16.57
C TYR A 897 0.09 34.75 16.02
N ASP A 898 -1.09 34.14 15.86
CA ASP A 898 -2.27 34.83 15.36
C ASP A 898 -2.73 35.95 16.31
N GLN A 899 -2.59 35.75 17.63
CA GLN A 899 -2.98 36.70 18.66
C GLN A 899 -2.12 36.57 19.94
N ALA A 900 -1.73 37.70 20.52
CA ALA A 900 -1.14 37.75 21.87
C ALA A 900 -2.27 37.81 22.93
N ALA A 901 -2.46 36.73 23.67
CA ALA A 901 -3.50 36.62 24.69
C ALA A 901 -3.13 35.54 25.73
N SER A 902 -3.47 35.81 26.99
CA SER A 902 -3.37 34.83 28.07
C SER A 902 -4.38 33.71 27.86
N GLU A 903 -4.02 32.69 27.09
CA GLU A 903 -4.94 31.69 26.56
C GLU A 903 -4.35 30.28 26.64
N GLY A 904 -5.06 29.39 27.32
CA GLY A 904 -4.63 28.02 27.57
C GLY A 904 -5.49 26.96 26.89
N ARG A 905 -6.41 27.37 26.01
CA ARG A 905 -7.40 26.45 25.45
C ARG A 905 -6.89 25.60 24.29
N PHE A 906 -7.42 24.39 24.19
CA PHE A 906 -7.23 23.48 23.06
C PHE A 906 -8.60 23.12 22.47
N ILE A 907 -8.87 23.64 21.27
CA ILE A 907 -10.20 23.56 20.65
C ILE A 907 -10.13 23.00 19.23
N LEU A 908 -11.10 22.15 18.91
CA LEU A 908 -11.33 21.58 17.58
C LEU A 908 -12.79 21.83 17.14
N GLY A 909 -12.99 22.63 16.09
CA GLY A 909 -14.32 22.87 15.52
C GLY A 909 -14.63 24.34 15.24
N ASP A 910 -15.88 24.73 15.45
CA ASP A 910 -16.39 26.08 15.19
C ASP A 910 -16.41 26.93 16.46
N THR A 911 -15.48 27.86 16.57
CA THR A 911 -15.38 28.79 17.71
C THR A 911 -16.23 30.05 17.55
N THR A 912 -16.97 30.20 16.45
CA THR A 912 -17.60 31.46 16.05
C THR A 912 -19.12 31.42 16.17
N GLY A 913 -19.76 32.57 16.35
CA GLY A 913 -21.21 32.70 16.15
C GLY A 913 -21.59 33.12 14.73
N GLY A 914 -20.63 33.03 13.80
CA GLY A 914 -20.73 33.49 12.42
C GLY A 914 -20.98 32.34 11.45
N SER A 915 -20.64 32.54 10.17
CA SER A 915 -20.78 31.49 9.14
C SER A 915 -19.57 30.57 9.04
N PHE A 916 -18.46 30.88 9.72
CA PHE A 916 -17.29 29.99 9.77
C PHE A 916 -17.64 28.77 10.61
N GLY A 917 -17.22 27.57 10.22
CA GLY A 917 -17.47 26.37 11.01
C GLY A 917 -18.90 25.81 10.96
N ASP A 918 -19.81 26.46 10.24
CA ASP A 918 -21.15 25.94 10.02
C ASP A 918 -21.09 24.63 9.20
N ALA A 919 -21.87 23.62 9.59
CA ALA A 919 -22.04 22.38 8.83
C ALA A 919 -20.79 21.46 8.72
N PHE A 920 -19.75 21.57 9.57
CA PHE A 920 -18.59 20.67 9.46
C PHE A 920 -18.91 19.21 9.79
N ASP A 921 -18.16 18.29 9.17
CA ASP A 921 -18.17 16.84 9.37
C ASP A 921 -16.73 16.33 9.30
N VAL A 922 -16.20 15.89 10.45
CA VAL A 922 -14.81 15.48 10.60
C VAL A 922 -14.75 14.17 11.38
N THR A 923 -13.99 13.22 10.86
CA THR A 923 -13.69 11.96 11.54
C THR A 923 -12.26 12.00 12.05
N ILE A 924 -12.07 11.92 13.36
CA ILE A 924 -10.78 11.93 14.04
C ILE A 924 -10.41 10.49 14.40
N ASP A 925 -9.29 10.02 13.87
CA ASP A 925 -8.69 8.75 14.28
C ASP A 925 -7.94 8.97 15.59
N CYS A 926 -6.96 9.88 15.59
CA CYS A 926 -6.18 10.16 16.78
C CYS A 926 -5.64 11.59 16.86
N ILE A 927 -5.26 11.97 18.08
CA ILE A 927 -4.58 13.20 18.43
C ILE A 927 -3.36 12.86 19.27
N ASN A 928 -2.17 13.31 18.88
CA ASN A 928 -0.92 13.10 19.60
C ASN A 928 -0.30 14.44 20.01
N ILE A 929 0.35 14.48 21.17
CA ILE A 929 1.04 15.67 21.66
C ILE A 929 2.40 15.27 22.22
N ASP A 930 3.46 15.89 21.73
CA ASP A 930 4.81 15.75 22.25
C ASP A 930 5.30 17.06 22.88
N TYR A 931 5.72 16.99 24.15
CA TYR A 931 6.29 18.13 24.89
C TYR A 931 7.83 18.09 24.94
N SER A 932 8.47 17.16 24.24
CA SER A 932 9.93 17.01 24.19
C SER A 932 10.64 18.07 23.32
N GLY A 933 9.88 18.75 22.45
CA GLY A 933 10.37 19.85 21.62
C GLY A 933 10.98 19.45 20.28
N VAL A 934 10.73 18.23 19.78
CA VAL A 934 11.14 17.80 18.43
C VAL A 934 10.11 18.29 17.41
N TRP A 935 10.45 19.39 16.71
CA TRP A 935 9.57 20.12 15.78
C TRP A 935 9.79 19.89 14.28
N ILE A 936 10.85 19.16 13.89
CA ILE A 936 11.20 18.90 12.49
C ILE A 936 10.87 17.42 12.19
N PRO A 937 9.98 17.13 11.21
CA PRO A 937 9.66 15.75 10.84
C PRO A 937 10.91 14.97 10.40
N VAL A 938 11.00 13.70 10.80
CA VAL A 938 12.11 12.81 10.39
C VAL A 938 12.10 12.67 8.86
N GLY A 939 13.27 12.79 8.23
CA GLY A 939 13.40 12.66 6.77
C GLY A 939 13.06 13.90 5.95
N THR A 940 12.69 15.03 6.57
CA THR A 940 12.58 16.31 5.84
C THR A 940 13.96 16.82 5.43
N ASP A 941 14.04 17.31 4.19
CA ASP A 941 15.22 17.94 3.57
C ASP A 941 14.68 19.15 2.77
N THR A 942 14.68 20.32 3.42
CA THR A 942 13.96 21.52 3.00
C THR A 942 14.60 22.17 1.78
N ASP A 943 15.93 22.09 1.62
CA ASP A 943 16.63 22.63 0.45
C ASP A 943 17.05 21.57 -0.58
N GLY A 944 16.78 20.29 -0.30
CA GLY A 944 16.92 19.18 -1.23
C GLY A 944 18.38 18.84 -1.52
N ASP A 945 19.28 19.11 -0.57
CA ASP A 945 20.72 18.97 -0.76
C ASP A 945 21.27 17.61 -0.31
N GLY A 946 20.42 16.77 0.28
CA GLY A 946 20.73 15.43 0.77
C GLY A 946 21.09 15.38 2.25
N LEU A 947 21.03 16.49 2.98
CA LEU A 947 21.13 16.55 4.44
C LEU A 947 19.73 16.65 5.07
N PRO A 948 19.40 15.86 6.11
CA PRO A 948 18.14 16.03 6.79
C PRO A 948 18.07 17.33 7.60
N ASP A 949 16.93 18.03 7.55
CA ASP A 949 16.62 19.25 8.34
C ASP A 949 16.98 19.07 9.82
N THR A 950 16.73 17.88 10.38
CA THR A 950 17.00 17.56 11.79
C THR A 950 18.49 17.56 12.09
N TRP A 951 19.30 17.02 11.18
CA TRP A 951 20.75 16.99 11.29
C TRP A 951 21.31 18.40 11.08
N GLU A 952 20.87 19.10 10.04
CA GLU A 952 21.30 20.48 9.79
C GLU A 952 20.94 21.43 10.93
N ASN A 953 19.73 21.33 11.46
CA ASN A 953 19.31 22.15 12.59
C ASN A 953 20.13 21.84 13.85
N THR A 954 20.58 20.60 14.02
CA THR A 954 21.45 20.19 15.14
C THR A 954 22.83 20.84 15.06
N TYR A 955 23.45 20.86 13.87
CA TYR A 955 24.84 21.31 13.71
C TYR A 955 24.98 22.77 13.25
N PHE A 956 24.01 23.31 12.54
CA PHE A 956 24.05 24.65 11.96
C PHE A 956 22.98 25.61 12.51
N ASN A 957 22.10 25.12 13.40
CA ASN A 957 20.95 25.87 13.93
C ASN A 957 20.02 26.44 12.84
N SER A 958 19.92 25.73 11.71
CA SER A 958 19.03 26.05 10.60
C SER A 958 18.85 24.83 9.71
N PRO A 959 17.63 24.55 9.21
CA PRO A 959 17.32 23.37 8.38
C PRO A 959 17.65 23.54 6.87
N THR A 960 18.61 24.41 6.55
CA THR A 960 19.04 24.74 5.15
C THR A 960 20.44 25.41 5.12
N ALA A 961 21.14 25.39 6.26
CA ALA A 961 22.39 26.14 6.40
C ALA A 961 23.62 25.25 6.25
N GLY A 962 23.48 23.95 6.48
CA GLY A 962 24.54 22.99 6.24
C GLY A 962 24.57 22.72 4.75
N ASN A 963 25.55 23.23 4.02
CA ASN A 963 25.66 22.88 2.61
C ASN A 963 26.31 21.51 2.48
N ALA A 964 25.65 20.53 1.86
CA ALA A 964 26.14 19.17 1.69
C ALA A 964 27.57 19.07 1.13
N SER A 965 27.97 20.00 0.26
CA SER A 965 29.27 20.00 -0.42
C SER A 965 30.37 20.80 0.29
N ASN A 966 30.06 21.51 1.39
CA ASN A 966 31.06 22.24 2.17
C ASN A 966 31.81 21.32 3.12
N ASP A 967 33.02 21.76 3.50
CA ASP A 967 33.88 21.20 4.54
C ASP A 967 34.07 22.32 5.57
N ASP A 968 33.09 22.50 6.45
CA ASP A 968 32.95 23.71 7.28
C ASP A 968 33.99 23.76 8.41
N ASP A 969 34.51 22.62 8.85
CA ASP A 969 35.56 22.52 9.86
C ASP A 969 36.99 22.37 9.30
N HIS A 970 37.12 22.21 7.97
CA HIS A 970 38.35 22.07 7.21
C HIS A 970 39.18 20.82 7.56
N ASP A 971 38.53 19.70 7.89
CA ASP A 971 39.17 18.42 8.13
C ASP A 971 39.39 17.58 6.85
N GLY A 972 38.79 18.03 5.74
CA GLY A 972 38.85 17.38 4.44
C GLY A 972 37.66 16.46 4.14
N LYS A 973 36.62 16.46 4.98
CA LYS A 973 35.33 15.80 4.76
C LYS A 973 34.24 16.81 4.50
N THR A 974 33.35 16.46 3.57
CA THR A 974 32.17 17.29 3.33
C THR A 974 31.07 16.99 4.35
N ASN A 975 30.20 17.96 4.62
CA ASN A 975 29.08 17.82 5.56
C ASN A 975 28.22 16.56 5.29
N VAL A 976 28.00 16.18 4.02
CA VAL A 976 27.27 14.95 3.68
C VAL A 976 28.05 13.67 3.99
N GLU A 977 29.38 13.68 3.83
CA GLU A 977 30.23 12.56 4.26
C GLU A 977 30.22 12.42 5.79
N GLU A 978 30.14 13.54 6.51
CA GLU A 978 30.06 13.56 7.96
C GLU A 978 28.71 13.12 8.49
N TYR A 979 27.62 13.53 7.84
CA TYR A 979 26.30 12.95 8.07
C TYR A 979 26.34 11.43 7.91
N HIS A 980 26.88 10.92 6.80
CA HIS A 980 27.04 9.48 6.58
C HIS A 980 27.96 8.80 7.61
N ALA A 981 28.91 9.50 8.20
CA ALA A 981 29.83 8.96 9.20
C ALA A 981 29.37 9.14 10.65
N ASP A 982 28.26 9.85 10.87
CA ASP A 982 27.79 10.24 12.21
C ASP A 982 28.83 11.07 12.97
N THR A 983 29.51 11.97 12.25
CA THR A 983 30.51 12.92 12.78
C THR A 983 29.97 14.34 12.86
N ASP A 984 30.72 15.25 13.50
CA ASP A 984 30.28 16.61 13.79
C ASP A 984 30.96 17.58 12.82
N PRO A 985 30.20 18.19 11.88
CA PRO A 985 30.72 19.04 10.80
C PRO A 985 31.29 20.38 11.23
N ASN A 986 31.27 20.67 12.53
CA ASN A 986 31.92 21.85 13.11
C ASN A 986 33.18 21.50 13.90
N SER A 987 33.66 20.25 13.84
CA SER A 987 34.74 19.76 14.69
C SER A 987 35.69 18.86 13.92
N ALA A 988 36.83 19.44 13.48
CA ALA A 988 37.89 18.72 12.77
C ALA A 988 38.59 17.61 13.59
N THR A 989 38.12 17.35 14.80
CA THR A 989 38.54 16.25 15.67
C THR A 989 37.49 15.14 15.81
N SER A 990 36.28 15.35 15.30
CA SER A 990 35.23 14.36 15.12
C SER A 990 35.45 13.70 13.76
N ARG A 991 35.86 12.43 13.76
CA ARG A 991 36.18 11.71 12.52
C ARG A 991 35.78 10.26 12.66
N LEU A 992 35.49 9.64 11.53
CA LEU A 992 35.28 8.21 11.44
C LEU A 992 36.48 7.48 12.06
N GLN A 993 36.21 6.72 13.12
CA GLN A 993 37.21 5.91 13.82
C GLN A 993 36.65 4.52 14.06
N ILE A 994 37.52 3.56 14.36
CA ILE A 994 37.11 2.26 14.93
C ILE A 994 37.37 2.30 16.44
N GLU A 995 36.55 1.61 17.23
CA GLU A 995 36.68 1.61 18.70
C GLU A 995 37.91 0.84 19.14
N SER A 996 38.12 -0.33 18.54
CA SER A 996 39.27 -1.16 18.88
C SER A 996 39.64 -2.12 17.75
N ILE A 997 40.89 -2.56 17.77
CA ILE A 997 41.34 -3.73 17.02
C ILE A 997 42.07 -4.67 17.98
N SER A 998 41.68 -5.95 18.00
CA SER A 998 42.30 -6.95 18.88
C SER A 998 42.49 -8.28 18.15
N GLU A 999 43.56 -8.99 18.49
CA GLU A 999 43.78 -10.37 18.03
C GLU A 999 43.17 -11.33 19.07
N THR A 1000 42.06 -11.98 18.71
CA THR A 1000 41.26 -12.81 19.63
C THR A 1000 41.77 -14.25 19.71
N SER A 1001 42.42 -14.73 18.65
CA SER A 1001 43.20 -15.96 18.60
C SER A 1001 44.24 -15.84 17.49
N GLN A 1002 45.19 -16.79 17.37
CA GLN A 1002 46.26 -16.70 16.37
C GLN A 1002 45.69 -16.41 14.97
N ASP A 1003 46.08 -15.26 14.41
CA ASP A 1003 45.67 -14.73 13.10
C ASP A 1003 44.20 -14.34 12.96
N ASN A 1004 43.41 -14.29 14.05
CA ASN A 1004 42.02 -13.84 14.02
C ASN A 1004 41.88 -12.47 14.68
N PHE A 1005 41.51 -11.46 13.89
CA PHE A 1005 41.36 -10.08 14.32
C PHE A 1005 39.90 -9.72 14.47
N ASP A 1006 39.59 -8.91 15.48
CA ASP A 1006 38.30 -8.32 15.76
C ASP A 1006 38.46 -6.81 15.73
N ILE A 1007 37.76 -6.15 14.80
CA ILE A 1007 37.61 -4.70 14.73
C ILE A 1007 36.24 -4.34 15.28
N THR A 1008 36.21 -3.63 16.41
CA THR A 1008 34.98 -3.09 16.98
C THR A 1008 34.64 -1.78 16.28
N VAL A 1009 33.46 -1.69 15.67
CA VAL A 1009 32.96 -0.47 15.04
C VAL A 1009 32.43 0.50 16.10
N PRO A 1010 32.31 1.81 15.82
CA PRO A 1010 31.69 2.77 16.72
C PRO A 1010 30.30 2.34 17.21
N ASN A 1011 30.00 2.69 18.46
CA ASN A 1011 28.64 2.61 19.01
C ASN A 1011 27.98 3.99 18.89
N THR A 1012 27.77 4.44 17.65
CA THR A 1012 27.24 5.78 17.35
C THR A 1012 25.76 5.71 17.01
N SER A 1013 25.38 4.91 16.01
CA SER A 1013 23.99 4.76 15.57
C SER A 1013 23.78 3.45 14.81
N THR A 1014 22.66 2.77 15.06
CA THR A 1014 22.22 1.62 14.26
C THR A 1014 21.78 2.00 12.86
N GLN A 1015 21.56 3.31 12.59
CA GLN A 1015 21.32 3.84 11.25
C GLN A 1015 22.62 4.05 10.46
N ARG A 1016 23.69 3.35 10.81
CA ARG A 1016 24.98 3.37 10.12
C ARG A 1016 25.46 1.95 9.96
N ASN A 1017 25.88 1.62 8.74
CA ASN A 1017 26.36 0.31 8.36
C ASN A 1017 27.86 0.36 8.06
N TYR A 1018 28.62 -0.50 8.73
CA TYR A 1018 30.07 -0.55 8.64
C TYR A 1018 30.52 -1.81 7.89
N THR A 1019 31.36 -1.64 6.88
CA THR A 1019 31.90 -2.74 6.08
C THR A 1019 33.42 -2.72 6.03
N LEU A 1020 34.04 -3.89 6.24
CA LEU A 1020 35.48 -4.08 6.14
C LEU A 1020 35.86 -4.34 4.68
N TYR A 1021 36.83 -3.59 4.18
CA TYR A 1021 37.43 -3.78 2.86
C TYR A 1021 38.91 -4.10 2.98
N ALA A 1022 39.44 -4.84 2.01
CA ALA A 1022 40.85 -5.16 1.88
C ALA A 1022 41.41 -4.82 0.50
N SER A 1023 42.71 -4.53 0.44
CA SER A 1023 43.49 -4.33 -0.78
C SER A 1023 44.95 -4.70 -0.54
N ASP A 1024 45.64 -5.22 -1.54
CA ASP A 1024 47.06 -5.56 -1.48
C ASP A 1024 47.97 -4.31 -1.62
N ASP A 1025 47.46 -3.18 -2.11
CA ASP A 1025 48.28 -2.01 -2.43
C ASP A 1025 47.63 -0.64 -2.16
N LEU A 1026 46.67 -0.58 -1.22
CA LEU A 1026 45.91 0.63 -0.85
C LEU A 1026 44.98 1.15 -1.96
N GLY A 1027 44.57 0.29 -2.90
CA GLY A 1027 43.68 0.69 -3.99
C GLY A 1027 44.40 1.30 -5.20
N ILE A 1028 45.72 1.14 -5.33
CA ILE A 1028 46.50 1.75 -6.42
C ILE A 1028 46.33 0.94 -7.72
N THR A 1029 46.57 -0.37 -7.67
CA THR A 1029 46.34 -1.31 -8.76
C THR A 1029 45.44 -2.46 -8.38
N ASP A 1030 45.33 -2.78 -7.09
CA ASP A 1030 44.38 -3.74 -6.53
C ASP A 1030 43.22 -2.99 -5.85
N PRO A 1031 42.01 -2.99 -6.43
CA PRO A 1031 40.88 -2.23 -5.89
C PRO A 1031 40.50 -2.71 -4.48
N TRP A 1032 39.97 -1.79 -3.67
CA TRP A 1032 39.38 -2.16 -2.38
C TRP A 1032 38.20 -3.10 -2.60
N THR A 1033 38.27 -4.29 -2.01
CA THR A 1033 37.23 -5.32 -2.09
C THR A 1033 36.71 -5.65 -0.70
N ALA A 1034 35.40 -5.82 -0.56
CA ALA A 1034 34.80 -6.15 0.72
C ALA A 1034 35.34 -7.50 1.23
N VAL A 1035 35.70 -7.56 2.51
CA VAL A 1035 36.11 -8.79 3.17
C VAL A 1035 34.87 -9.63 3.37
N ALA A 1036 34.84 -10.81 2.74
CA ALA A 1036 33.66 -11.67 2.73
C ALA A 1036 33.13 -11.96 4.15
N GLY A 1037 31.86 -11.63 4.39
CA GLY A 1037 31.17 -11.83 5.67
C GLY A 1037 31.45 -10.75 6.73
N GLN A 1038 32.21 -9.69 6.42
CA GLN A 1038 32.59 -8.64 7.37
C GLN A 1038 31.97 -7.30 6.99
N GLY A 1039 30.66 -7.20 7.16
CA GLY A 1039 29.84 -6.04 6.83
C GLY A 1039 28.68 -6.37 5.89
N PRO A 1040 27.68 -5.49 5.78
CA PRO A 1040 27.45 -4.35 6.67
C PRO A 1040 27.07 -4.81 8.08
N VAL A 1041 27.71 -4.23 9.11
CA VAL A 1041 27.31 -4.39 10.52
C VAL A 1041 26.86 -3.04 11.09
N ALA A 1042 25.83 -3.05 11.93
CA ALA A 1042 25.29 -1.82 12.49
C ALA A 1042 26.31 -1.12 13.43
N GLY A 1043 26.29 0.21 13.46
CA GLY A 1043 27.08 1.07 14.34
C GLY A 1043 26.69 1.02 15.82
N ASN A 1044 26.58 -0.18 16.39
CA ASN A 1044 26.16 -0.42 17.78
C ASN A 1044 27.29 -1.05 18.62
N GLY A 1045 28.55 -0.85 18.23
CA GLY A 1045 29.69 -1.53 18.85
C GLY A 1045 29.92 -2.96 18.36
N SER A 1046 29.33 -3.35 17.22
CA SER A 1046 29.50 -4.66 16.61
C SER A 1046 30.94 -4.93 16.15
N SER A 1047 31.24 -6.22 15.96
CA SER A 1047 32.58 -6.70 15.59
C SER A 1047 32.67 -7.11 14.13
N LEU A 1048 33.73 -6.67 13.45
CA LEU A 1048 34.20 -7.15 12.16
C LEU A 1048 35.37 -8.13 12.43
N ILE A 1049 35.10 -9.42 12.32
CA ILE A 1049 36.03 -10.51 12.70
C ILE A 1049 36.61 -11.18 11.46
N PHE A 1050 37.93 -11.06 11.22
CA PHE A 1050 38.56 -11.58 10.01
C PHE A 1050 39.90 -12.27 10.26
N THR A 1051 40.26 -13.17 9.35
CA THR A 1051 41.57 -13.84 9.30
C THR A 1051 42.33 -13.40 8.05
N PRO A 1052 43.48 -12.70 8.16
CA PRO A 1052 44.26 -12.24 7.01
C PRO A 1052 44.84 -13.39 6.19
N SER A 1053 45.00 -13.18 4.87
CA SER A 1053 45.72 -14.15 4.02
C SER A 1053 47.24 -13.94 4.14
N HIS A 1054 47.99 -14.98 4.49
CA HIS A 1054 49.46 -14.90 4.69
C HIS A 1054 50.28 -14.91 3.39
N THR A 1055 49.67 -14.62 2.24
CA THR A 1055 50.31 -14.79 0.93
C THR A 1055 51.03 -13.52 0.45
N ALA A 1056 50.66 -12.34 0.96
CA ALA A 1056 51.28 -11.05 0.70
C ALA A 1056 50.97 -10.04 1.84
N ARG A 1057 51.51 -8.81 1.75
CA ARG A 1057 51.13 -7.71 2.66
C ARG A 1057 49.77 -7.16 2.20
N GLN A 1058 48.80 -7.15 3.11
CA GLN A 1058 47.42 -6.73 2.84
C GLN A 1058 47.05 -5.54 3.73
N PHE A 1059 46.25 -4.62 3.21
CA PHE A 1059 45.75 -3.42 3.88
C PHE A 1059 44.24 -3.51 4.06
N TYR A 1060 43.72 -2.88 5.11
CA TYR A 1060 42.29 -2.91 5.47
C TYR A 1060 41.77 -1.49 5.70
N ARG A 1061 40.51 -1.24 5.32
CA ARG A 1061 39.76 -0.03 5.66
C ARG A 1061 38.35 -0.38 6.09
N VAL A 1062 37.76 0.42 6.96
CA VAL A 1062 36.34 0.36 7.31
C VAL A 1062 35.63 1.50 6.61
N GLU A 1063 34.54 1.20 5.94
CA GLU A 1063 33.66 2.16 5.28
C GLU A 1063 32.32 2.21 6.02
N VAL A 1064 31.71 3.38 6.09
CA VAL A 1064 30.40 3.61 6.72
C VAL A 1064 29.40 4.09 5.67
N SER A 1065 28.17 3.60 5.73
CA SER A 1065 27.06 4.02 4.86
C SER A 1065 25.76 4.14 5.64
N LEU A 1066 24.77 4.80 5.06
CA LEU A 1066 23.38 4.72 5.53
C LEU A 1066 22.77 3.35 5.13
N PRO A 1067 21.77 2.84 5.88
CA PRO A 1067 21.07 1.57 5.62
C PRO A 1067 20.35 1.46 4.28
#